data_AF-A0A562R9M4-F1
#
_entry.id   AF-A0A562R9M4-F1
#
_cell.length_a   1.000
_cell.length_b   1.000
_cell.length_c   1.000
_cell.angle_alpha   90.00
_cell.angle_beta   90.00
_cell.angle_gamma   90.00
#
_symmetry.space_group_name_H-M   'P 1'
#
loop_
_entity.id
_entity.type
_entity.pdbx_description
1 polymer ?
#
loop_
_entity_poly.entity_id
_entity_poly.type
_entity_poly.pdbx_seq_one_letter_code
_entity_poly.pdbx_strand_id
1 'polypeptide(L)'
;MTPSSGDHGSISPDTTQTVAHGSTATFTVTPEEGYTASVGGTCGGNLAGATYTTNPVTGACTVETTFSQNSYEVTPSSGDHGSISPDTTQAVAHGSTATFTVTPEEGYTALVGGTCGGNLAGTTYTTNPVTGACTVSATFDLKTYTVTYNANSATSGTAPDTQTKTHGQDLTLATNSGNLARTGYTFAGWNTKAGGTGTAYGAGAIYTANAPLILYAMWKEREVVLETATGEGDASLKVTTAGHFLTEVSAQTPPAAAPANAEFPLGMIAFSIAGLAADGECSAVVLEFPRNTAINSYYKYGKTQLNPADHWYGFMYDGETGAVIHHTASHTEITLHLCDGKRGDDDLTEDRVIRDPGGPVILTVPDPDPPPPPLQSHMVNTISGPGGSVSPALRQVNHGESADFTLAPDPGYRIDTVSGCGGSLSGSTYATGPVTEACTVTASFIKTVVTHAVSATSGTGGSVSPVLRQVNHGESADFTLAPDPGYRIDTVSGCGGSLSGTTYATAPVTEACTVTARFVAIVPEPDHEVRVVVEPDFSGVVSGDGLYASGDHVILKAVAEPCYRFEAWEEDGRVLDHGSTYAFSIYETRNLTAVFVPDLAADFEFSGDGNGDGIPDRLQENVVSLPTYGCDYLVTFESPEGTRLRVRAADNPAPEDMPRGRSLPLELFDLTLEGVEPGAPVPLQLHLPEEVQAHGYLVYGRTPENPEEHWYDFNHDGRLGATVSGRMMTLHFVASETGDGMPDAAGVIANIGGPALISEAPDQNAEKGSSSGCFIGTLDPFRQMFRE
;
A
#
# COMPACT_ATOMS: atom_id res chain seq x y z
N MET A 1 -14.71 -18.03 -89.43
CA MET A 1 -14.94 -18.12 -87.98
C MET A 1 -14.39 -16.86 -87.34
N THR A 2 -15.09 -16.31 -86.38
CA THR A 2 -14.66 -15.07 -85.71
C THR A 2 -14.28 -15.38 -84.26
N PRO A 3 -12.99 -15.38 -83.91
CA PRO A 3 -12.55 -15.51 -82.53
C PRO A 3 -12.76 -14.19 -81.78
N SER A 4 -13.02 -14.29 -80.48
CA SER A 4 -13.03 -13.15 -79.56
C SER A 4 -12.53 -13.59 -78.18
N SER A 5 -11.85 -12.68 -77.49
CA SER A 5 -11.30 -12.90 -76.16
C SER A 5 -11.94 -11.95 -75.16
N GLY A 6 -12.39 -12.48 -74.03
CA GLY A 6 -12.66 -11.68 -72.84
C GLY A 6 -11.37 -11.17 -72.19
N ASP A 7 -11.54 -10.33 -71.17
CA ASP A 7 -10.45 -9.77 -70.36
C ASP A 7 -9.71 -10.86 -69.57
N HIS A 8 -8.46 -10.58 -69.17
CA HIS A 8 -7.58 -11.49 -68.40
C HIS A 8 -7.09 -12.75 -69.11
N GLY A 9 -7.01 -12.67 -70.43
CA GLY A 9 -6.33 -13.67 -71.24
C GLY A 9 -6.36 -13.32 -72.72
N SER A 10 -5.91 -14.27 -73.55
CA SER A 10 -5.82 -14.09 -75.00
C SER A 10 -6.20 -15.35 -75.77
N ILE A 11 -6.64 -15.16 -77.02
CA ILE A 11 -6.84 -16.23 -78.01
C ILE A 11 -6.01 -15.91 -79.26
N SER A 12 -5.31 -16.92 -79.82
CA SER A 12 -4.50 -16.78 -81.03
C SER A 12 -4.77 -17.91 -82.03
N PRO A 13 -4.98 -17.62 -83.33
CA PRO A 13 -5.06 -16.28 -83.91
C PRO A 13 -6.33 -15.53 -83.48
N ASP A 14 -6.19 -14.23 -83.20
CA ASP A 14 -7.25 -13.31 -82.73
C ASP A 14 -8.04 -12.65 -83.88
N THR A 15 -7.66 -12.95 -85.12
CA THR A 15 -8.31 -12.44 -86.33
C THR A 15 -9.28 -13.46 -86.91
N THR A 16 -10.23 -13.00 -87.73
CA THR A 16 -11.19 -13.88 -88.41
C THR A 16 -10.47 -14.89 -89.30
N GLN A 17 -10.75 -16.18 -89.09
CA GLN A 17 -10.12 -17.28 -89.80
C GLN A 17 -11.04 -17.84 -90.90
N THR A 18 -10.49 -18.14 -92.07
CA THR A 18 -11.18 -18.84 -93.17
C THR A 18 -10.72 -20.28 -93.21
N VAL A 19 -11.65 -21.25 -93.16
CA VAL A 19 -11.36 -22.69 -93.15
C VAL A 19 -12.19 -23.38 -94.21
N ALA A 20 -11.66 -24.45 -94.80
CA ALA A 20 -12.40 -25.26 -95.76
C ALA A 20 -13.62 -25.92 -95.10
N HIS A 21 -14.75 -25.93 -95.80
CA HIS A 21 -15.99 -26.54 -95.32
C HIS A 21 -15.76 -28.00 -94.89
N GLY A 22 -16.13 -28.34 -93.64
CA GLY A 22 -15.95 -29.65 -93.03
C GLY A 22 -14.57 -29.90 -92.38
N SER A 23 -13.67 -28.91 -92.38
CA SER A 23 -12.39 -28.99 -91.65
C SER A 23 -12.50 -28.41 -90.23
N THR A 24 -11.57 -28.79 -89.35
CA THR A 24 -11.43 -28.20 -88.01
C THR A 24 -10.38 -27.08 -88.01
N ALA A 25 -10.39 -26.25 -86.96
CA ALA A 25 -9.35 -25.26 -86.72
C ALA A 25 -8.90 -25.28 -85.26
N THR A 26 -7.70 -24.78 -85.01
CA THR A 26 -7.09 -24.74 -83.68
C THR A 26 -6.77 -23.32 -83.26
N PHE A 27 -7.02 -23.01 -82.00
CA PHE A 27 -6.67 -21.75 -81.35
C PHE A 27 -5.82 -22.03 -80.11
N THR A 28 -4.81 -21.20 -79.85
CA THR A 28 -4.09 -21.17 -78.58
C THR A 28 -4.79 -20.19 -77.65
N VAL A 29 -5.25 -20.67 -76.50
CA VAL A 29 -5.88 -19.88 -75.44
C VAL A 29 -4.88 -19.76 -74.29
N THR A 30 -4.55 -18.54 -73.89
CA THR A 30 -3.57 -18.28 -72.82
C THR A 30 -4.20 -17.37 -71.76
N PRO A 31 -4.59 -17.91 -70.60
CA PRO A 31 -5.04 -17.10 -69.46
C PRO A 31 -3.88 -16.32 -68.84
N GLU A 32 -4.17 -15.16 -68.24
CA GLU A 32 -3.24 -14.49 -67.32
C GLU A 32 -3.02 -15.32 -66.05
N GLU A 33 -1.93 -15.07 -65.33
CA GLU A 33 -1.61 -15.77 -64.08
C GLU A 33 -2.76 -15.62 -63.05
N GLY A 34 -3.19 -16.73 -62.46
CA GLY A 34 -4.32 -16.74 -61.53
C GLY A 34 -5.70 -16.80 -62.18
N TYR A 35 -5.80 -16.97 -63.51
CA TYR A 35 -7.07 -17.16 -64.23
C TYR A 35 -7.15 -18.53 -64.91
N THR A 36 -8.37 -19.03 -65.07
CA THR A 36 -8.69 -20.25 -65.81
C THR A 36 -9.53 -19.92 -67.03
N ALA A 37 -9.17 -20.49 -68.18
CA ALA A 37 -9.82 -20.23 -69.45
C ALA A 37 -10.96 -21.22 -69.72
N SER A 38 -12.07 -20.72 -70.27
CA SER A 38 -13.12 -21.53 -70.87
C SER A 38 -13.44 -21.02 -72.28
N VAL A 39 -13.90 -21.91 -73.16
CA VAL A 39 -14.19 -21.58 -74.57
C VAL A 39 -15.62 -21.95 -74.92
N GLY A 40 -16.38 -20.97 -75.38
CA GLY A 40 -17.74 -21.09 -75.91
C GLY A 40 -17.84 -20.60 -77.36
N GLY A 41 -19.01 -20.09 -77.73
CA GLY A 41 -19.33 -19.67 -79.10
C GLY A 41 -20.05 -20.75 -79.92
N THR A 42 -20.32 -20.44 -81.17
CA THR A 42 -21.20 -21.27 -82.04
C THR A 42 -20.47 -22.36 -82.81
N CYS A 43 -19.13 -22.36 -82.85
CA CYS A 43 -18.38 -23.40 -83.58
C CYS A 43 -18.36 -24.76 -82.86
N GLY A 44 -18.46 -24.77 -81.52
CA GLY A 44 -18.27 -25.97 -80.70
C GLY A 44 -16.85 -26.57 -80.82
N GLY A 45 -16.42 -27.37 -79.85
CA GLY A 45 -15.06 -27.92 -79.85
C GLY A 45 -14.59 -28.38 -78.47
N ASN A 46 -13.30 -28.67 -78.36
CA ASN A 46 -12.67 -29.13 -77.12
C ASN A 46 -11.41 -28.33 -76.79
N LEU A 47 -11.31 -27.86 -75.54
CA LEU A 47 -10.10 -27.23 -75.00
C LEU A 47 -9.26 -28.30 -74.29
N ALA A 48 -8.05 -28.55 -74.80
CA ALA A 48 -7.08 -29.46 -74.20
C ALA A 48 -5.78 -28.70 -73.89
N GLY A 49 -5.48 -28.48 -72.61
CA GLY A 49 -4.41 -27.58 -72.19
C GLY A 49 -4.67 -26.16 -72.71
N ALA A 50 -3.67 -25.56 -73.35
CA ALA A 50 -3.79 -24.25 -73.99
C ALA A 50 -4.39 -24.30 -75.42
N THR A 51 -4.74 -25.48 -75.95
CA THR A 51 -5.16 -25.62 -77.36
C THR A 51 -6.64 -25.95 -77.47
N TYR A 52 -7.42 -25.07 -78.09
CA TYR A 52 -8.81 -25.30 -78.44
C TYR A 52 -8.92 -25.79 -79.88
N THR A 53 -9.58 -26.93 -80.10
CA THR A 53 -9.87 -27.45 -81.44
C THR A 53 -11.36 -27.40 -81.70
N THR A 54 -11.79 -26.71 -82.76
CA THR A 54 -13.20 -26.63 -83.15
C THR A 54 -13.71 -27.97 -83.65
N ASN A 55 -15.03 -28.16 -83.62
CA ASN A 55 -15.69 -29.17 -84.45
C ASN A 55 -15.56 -28.84 -85.96
N PRO A 56 -15.87 -29.78 -86.87
CA PRO A 56 -15.89 -29.51 -88.31
C PRO A 56 -16.80 -28.32 -88.66
N VAL A 57 -16.23 -27.32 -89.34
CA VAL A 57 -16.90 -26.05 -89.61
C VAL A 57 -17.75 -26.16 -90.88
N THR A 58 -19.07 -26.11 -90.74
CA THR A 58 -20.04 -26.23 -91.86
C THR A 58 -20.69 -24.90 -92.25
N GLY A 59 -20.46 -23.84 -91.49
CA GLY A 59 -21.00 -22.50 -91.72
C GLY A 59 -20.23 -21.43 -90.96
N ALA A 60 -20.66 -20.17 -91.07
CA ALA A 60 -20.09 -19.10 -90.26
C ALA A 60 -20.39 -19.34 -88.77
N CYS A 61 -19.38 -19.22 -87.92
CA CYS A 61 -19.50 -19.44 -86.48
C CYS A 61 -18.45 -18.63 -85.70
N THR A 62 -18.60 -18.58 -84.38
CA THR A 62 -17.79 -17.83 -83.41
C THR A 62 -17.04 -18.75 -82.45
N VAL A 63 -15.88 -18.29 -81.99
CA VAL A 63 -15.12 -18.90 -80.87
C VAL A 63 -14.92 -17.80 -79.84
N GLU A 64 -15.41 -18.01 -78.63
CA GLU A 64 -15.49 -16.97 -77.61
C GLU A 64 -14.81 -17.47 -76.33
N THR A 65 -13.72 -16.84 -75.89
CA THR A 65 -13.02 -17.24 -74.65
C THR A 65 -13.40 -16.35 -73.49
N THR A 66 -13.61 -16.96 -72.32
CA THR A 66 -13.82 -16.25 -71.06
C THR A 66 -12.83 -16.75 -70.02
N PHE A 67 -12.44 -15.86 -69.10
CA PHE A 67 -11.44 -16.14 -68.08
C PHE A 67 -12.03 -15.85 -66.70
N SER A 68 -12.02 -16.86 -65.83
CA SER A 68 -12.46 -16.75 -64.44
C SER A 68 -11.27 -16.75 -63.50
N GLN A 69 -11.21 -15.80 -62.57
CA GLN A 69 -10.15 -15.76 -61.57
C GLN A 69 -10.22 -16.99 -60.68
N ASN A 70 -9.07 -17.60 -60.42
CA ASN A 70 -8.95 -18.74 -59.51
C ASN A 70 -9.27 -18.29 -58.08
N SER A 71 -9.91 -19.17 -57.32
CA SER A 71 -10.18 -18.99 -55.89
C SER A 71 -9.56 -20.14 -55.13
N TYR A 72 -8.97 -19.85 -53.98
CA TYR A 72 -8.39 -20.83 -53.07
C TYR A 72 -9.06 -20.81 -51.71
N GLU A 73 -9.05 -21.95 -51.05
CA GLU A 73 -9.56 -22.10 -49.69
C GLU A 73 -8.50 -21.69 -48.66
N VAL A 74 -8.88 -20.81 -47.74
CA VAL A 74 -8.12 -20.48 -46.54
C VAL A 74 -8.86 -21.04 -45.33
N THR A 75 -8.26 -22.01 -44.65
CA THR A 75 -8.90 -22.70 -43.53
C THR A 75 -8.35 -22.17 -42.20
N PRO A 76 -9.16 -21.42 -41.42
CA PRO A 76 -8.78 -20.99 -40.08
C PRO A 76 -8.95 -22.10 -39.05
N SER A 77 -8.14 -22.08 -37.99
CA SER A 77 -8.30 -22.91 -36.80
C SER A 77 -7.92 -22.13 -35.54
N SER A 78 -8.59 -22.42 -34.44
CA SER A 78 -8.31 -21.86 -33.11
C SER A 78 -7.97 -22.97 -32.14
N GLY A 79 -6.90 -22.81 -31.38
CA GLY A 79 -6.65 -23.60 -30.17
C GLY A 79 -7.55 -23.16 -29.01
N ASP A 80 -7.42 -23.84 -27.88
CA ASP A 80 -8.12 -23.51 -26.63
C ASP A 80 -7.73 -22.11 -26.12
N HIS A 81 -8.61 -21.49 -25.33
CA HIS A 81 -8.39 -20.18 -24.69
C HIS A 81 -8.38 -18.97 -25.62
N GLY A 82 -9.10 -19.07 -26.73
CA GLY A 82 -9.40 -17.96 -27.61
C GLY A 82 -10.18 -18.37 -28.84
N SER A 83 -10.37 -17.41 -29.74
CA SER A 83 -11.14 -17.61 -30.97
C SER A 83 -10.48 -16.94 -32.17
N ILE A 84 -10.84 -17.44 -33.36
CA ILE A 84 -10.53 -16.82 -34.65
C ILE A 84 -11.83 -16.58 -35.42
N SER A 85 -12.00 -15.40 -36.02
CA SER A 85 -13.20 -15.03 -36.77
C SER A 85 -12.83 -14.35 -38.11
N PRO A 86 -13.41 -14.76 -39.25
CA PRO A 86 -14.34 -15.88 -39.39
C PRO A 86 -13.66 -17.22 -39.07
N ASP A 87 -14.41 -18.12 -38.43
CA ASP A 87 -13.98 -19.48 -38.02
C ASP A 87 -14.26 -20.54 -39.09
N THR A 88 -14.84 -20.12 -40.21
CA THR A 88 -15.16 -20.97 -41.36
C THR A 88 -14.14 -20.80 -42.48
N THR A 89 -14.00 -21.81 -43.34
CA THR A 89 -13.13 -21.73 -44.52
C THR A 89 -13.55 -20.59 -45.43
N GLN A 90 -12.59 -19.74 -45.80
CA GLN A 90 -12.82 -18.58 -46.66
C GLN A 90 -12.36 -18.88 -48.09
N ALA A 91 -13.19 -18.52 -49.08
CA ALA A 91 -12.82 -18.55 -50.48
C ALA A 91 -12.17 -17.22 -50.88
N VAL A 92 -10.89 -17.26 -51.26
CA VAL A 92 -10.08 -16.07 -51.52
C VAL A 92 -9.56 -16.08 -52.95
N ALA A 93 -9.78 -15.00 -53.69
CA ALA A 93 -9.31 -14.85 -55.06
C ALA A 93 -7.78 -14.85 -55.14
N HIS A 94 -7.21 -15.46 -56.18
CA HIS A 94 -5.77 -15.52 -56.41
C HIS A 94 -5.12 -14.13 -56.34
N GLY A 95 -4.08 -14.00 -55.50
CA GLY A 95 -3.33 -12.77 -55.28
C GLY A 95 -3.95 -11.81 -54.27
N SER A 96 -5.14 -12.11 -53.73
CA SER A 96 -5.77 -11.32 -52.66
C SER A 96 -5.33 -11.79 -51.27
N THR A 97 -5.52 -10.96 -50.26
CA THR A 97 -5.26 -11.30 -48.84
C THR A 97 -6.57 -11.61 -48.11
N ALA A 98 -6.51 -12.45 -47.09
CA ALA A 98 -7.60 -12.65 -46.12
C ALA A 98 -7.26 -12.02 -44.78
N THR A 99 -8.30 -11.65 -44.03
CA THR A 99 -8.18 -11.05 -42.70
C THR A 99 -9.00 -11.83 -41.69
N PHE A 100 -8.41 -12.07 -40.52
CA PHE A 100 -9.03 -12.75 -39.39
C PHE A 100 -8.91 -11.90 -38.14
N THR A 101 -9.94 -11.87 -37.32
CA THR A 101 -9.90 -11.33 -35.95
C THR A 101 -9.59 -12.48 -35.01
N VAL A 102 -8.52 -12.35 -34.24
CA VAL A 102 -8.05 -13.32 -33.26
C VAL A 102 -8.24 -12.71 -31.88
N THR A 103 -9.09 -13.33 -31.07
CA THR A 103 -9.48 -12.82 -29.76
C THR A 103 -9.04 -13.81 -28.68
N PRO A 104 -7.96 -13.52 -27.93
CA PRO A 104 -7.57 -14.34 -26.78
C PRO A 104 -8.57 -14.16 -25.62
N GLU A 105 -8.78 -15.23 -24.83
CA GLU A 105 -9.43 -15.11 -23.52
C GLU A 105 -8.60 -14.25 -22.56
N GLU A 106 -9.24 -13.76 -21.49
CA GLU A 106 -8.54 -13.02 -20.45
C GLU A 106 -7.40 -13.85 -19.87
N GLY A 107 -6.24 -13.23 -19.69
CA GLY A 107 -5.04 -13.93 -19.23
C GLY A 107 -4.21 -14.61 -20.31
N TYR A 108 -4.63 -14.63 -21.58
CA TYR A 108 -3.86 -15.26 -22.67
C TYR A 108 -3.32 -14.24 -23.68
N THR A 109 -2.29 -14.66 -24.42
CA THR A 109 -1.70 -13.92 -25.56
C THR A 109 -1.82 -14.74 -26.83
N ALA A 110 -2.29 -14.09 -27.90
CA ALA A 110 -2.48 -14.75 -29.19
C ALA A 110 -1.18 -14.81 -29.99
N LEU A 111 -0.91 -15.99 -30.56
CA LEU A 111 0.07 -16.20 -31.61
C LEU A 111 -0.65 -16.77 -32.83
N VAL A 112 -0.21 -16.39 -34.03
CA VAL A 112 -0.81 -16.88 -35.28
C VAL A 112 0.27 -17.47 -36.19
N GLY A 113 0.04 -18.70 -36.62
CA GLY A 113 0.86 -19.44 -37.57
C GLY A 113 0.01 -20.02 -38.72
N GLY A 114 0.48 -21.12 -39.30
CA GLY A 114 -0.15 -21.77 -40.46
C GLY A 114 0.66 -21.61 -41.75
N THR A 115 0.11 -22.09 -42.87
CA THR A 115 0.83 -22.11 -44.15
C THR A 115 0.62 -20.87 -45.00
N CYS A 116 -0.38 -20.02 -44.70
CA CYS A 116 -0.59 -18.79 -45.47
C CYS A 116 0.51 -17.73 -45.22
N GLY A 117 1.15 -17.76 -44.05
CA GLY A 117 1.98 -16.65 -43.56
C GLY A 117 1.17 -15.33 -43.43
N GLY A 118 1.77 -14.30 -42.85
CA GLY A 118 1.08 -13.04 -42.60
C GLY A 118 1.61 -12.29 -41.38
N ASN A 119 0.84 -11.32 -40.90
CA ASN A 119 1.18 -10.51 -39.74
C ASN A 119 -0.04 -10.28 -38.84
N LEU A 120 0.16 -10.42 -37.52
CA LEU A 120 -0.82 -10.08 -36.50
C LEU A 120 -0.56 -8.65 -36.00
N ALA A 121 -1.55 -7.77 -36.12
CA ALA A 121 -1.51 -6.40 -35.60
C ALA A 121 -2.71 -6.18 -34.67
N GLY A 122 -2.44 -6.06 -33.37
CA GLY A 122 -3.49 -6.09 -32.35
C GLY A 122 -4.20 -7.45 -32.38
N THR A 123 -5.50 -7.44 -32.64
CA THR A 123 -6.31 -8.66 -32.82
C THR A 123 -6.52 -9.02 -34.29
N THR A 124 -6.04 -8.21 -35.25
CA THR A 124 -6.28 -8.48 -36.67
C THR A 124 -5.07 -9.15 -37.32
N TYR A 125 -5.25 -10.38 -37.79
CA TYR A 125 -4.29 -11.10 -38.60
C TYR A 125 -4.60 -10.92 -40.09
N THR A 126 -3.62 -10.50 -40.87
CA THR A 126 -3.72 -10.41 -42.33
C THR A 126 -2.77 -11.40 -42.98
N THR A 127 -3.28 -12.27 -43.87
CA THR A 127 -2.44 -13.22 -44.59
C THR A 127 -1.55 -12.52 -45.61
N ASN A 128 -0.51 -13.21 -46.07
CA ASN A 128 0.13 -12.84 -47.34
C ASN A 128 -0.84 -13.05 -48.53
N PRO A 129 -0.56 -12.51 -49.73
CA PRO A 129 -1.33 -12.79 -50.94
C PRO A 129 -1.47 -14.29 -51.19
N VAL A 130 -2.71 -14.75 -51.37
CA VAL A 130 -3.05 -16.18 -51.48
C VAL A 130 -2.86 -16.64 -52.91
N THR A 131 -1.94 -17.58 -53.13
CA THR A 131 -1.64 -18.18 -54.46
C THR A 131 -1.95 -19.67 -54.53
N GLY A 132 -2.44 -20.24 -53.42
CA GLY A 132 -2.81 -21.65 -53.27
C GLY A 132 -3.64 -21.84 -52.00
N ALA A 133 -4.25 -23.01 -51.84
CA ALA A 133 -4.97 -23.34 -50.60
C ALA A 133 -4.00 -23.37 -49.41
N CYS A 134 -4.38 -22.77 -48.28
CA CYS A 134 -3.51 -22.61 -47.13
C CYS A 134 -4.30 -22.53 -45.79
N THR A 135 -3.59 -22.53 -44.67
CA THR A 135 -4.18 -22.51 -43.32
C THR A 135 -3.72 -21.31 -42.50
N VAL A 136 -4.58 -20.88 -41.57
CA VAL A 136 -4.27 -19.90 -40.52
C VAL A 136 -4.60 -20.55 -39.18
N SER A 137 -3.63 -20.64 -38.26
CA SER A 137 -3.83 -21.29 -36.96
C SER A 137 -3.52 -20.31 -35.84
N ALA A 138 -4.50 -20.01 -34.99
CA ALA A 138 -4.34 -19.21 -33.79
C ALA A 138 -4.09 -20.13 -32.58
N THR A 139 -3.08 -19.78 -31.77
CA THR A 139 -2.74 -20.45 -30.50
C THR A 139 -2.63 -19.41 -29.39
N PHE A 140 -2.89 -19.81 -28.15
CA PHE A 140 -3.01 -18.89 -27.03
C PHE A 140 -2.12 -19.34 -25.87
N ASP A 141 -1.11 -18.52 -25.56
CA ASP A 141 -0.19 -18.77 -24.45
C ASP A 141 -0.63 -17.99 -23.20
N LEU A 142 -0.69 -18.69 -22.07
CA LEU A 142 -1.03 -18.08 -20.78
C LEU A 142 0.00 -17.01 -20.39
N LYS A 143 -0.46 -15.83 -20.01
CA LYS A 143 0.39 -14.71 -19.60
C LYS A 143 1.18 -15.07 -18.35
N THR A 144 2.43 -14.64 -18.35
CA THR A 144 3.30 -14.69 -17.17
C THR A 144 3.88 -13.31 -16.89
N TYR A 145 4.11 -13.03 -15.61
CA TYR A 145 4.64 -11.77 -15.11
C TYR A 145 5.91 -12.02 -14.33
N THR A 146 6.86 -11.10 -14.45
CA THR A 146 8.15 -11.20 -13.77
C THR A 146 8.09 -10.49 -12.42
N VAL A 147 8.49 -11.19 -11.35
CA VAL A 147 8.69 -10.61 -10.02
C VAL A 147 10.17 -10.63 -9.68
N THR A 148 10.77 -9.44 -9.58
CA THR A 148 12.20 -9.25 -9.35
C THR A 148 12.48 -8.71 -7.94
N TYR A 149 13.60 -9.14 -7.37
CA TYR A 149 14.05 -8.70 -6.05
C TYR A 149 15.31 -7.85 -6.16
N ASN A 150 15.33 -6.75 -5.40
CA ASN A 150 16.43 -5.82 -5.31
C ASN A 150 16.94 -5.81 -3.87
N ALA A 151 18.26 -6.00 -3.71
CA ALA A 151 18.94 -5.99 -2.41
C ALA A 151 18.82 -4.64 -1.68
N ASN A 152 18.44 -3.59 -2.40
CA ASN A 152 18.36 -2.21 -1.94
C ASN A 152 19.68 -1.80 -1.27
N SER A 153 19.64 -1.15 -0.11
CA SER A 153 20.82 -0.72 0.64
C SER A 153 21.49 -1.85 1.46
N ALA A 154 21.43 -3.10 1.02
CA ALA A 154 22.17 -4.19 1.66
C ALA A 154 23.68 -3.91 1.63
N THR A 155 24.39 -4.32 2.69
CA THR A 155 25.85 -4.25 2.76
C THR A 155 26.50 -5.61 2.46
N SER A 156 25.74 -6.70 2.49
CA SER A 156 26.18 -8.04 2.08
C SER A 156 25.00 -8.95 1.70
N GLY A 157 25.31 -10.15 1.18
CA GLY A 157 24.34 -11.10 0.65
C GLY A 157 23.95 -10.82 -0.79
N THR A 158 23.01 -11.62 -1.32
CA THR A 158 22.49 -11.46 -2.69
C THR A 158 20.97 -11.44 -2.66
N ALA A 159 20.34 -10.69 -3.58
CA ALA A 159 18.89 -10.75 -3.72
C ALA A 159 18.47 -12.17 -4.18
N PRO A 160 17.26 -12.64 -3.83
CA PRO A 160 16.70 -13.86 -4.38
C PRO A 160 16.61 -13.83 -5.90
N ASP A 161 16.57 -15.02 -6.50
CA ASP A 161 16.32 -15.16 -7.92
C ASP A 161 14.94 -14.61 -8.31
N THR A 162 14.84 -14.17 -9.56
CA THR A 162 13.58 -13.69 -10.14
C THR A 162 12.56 -14.82 -10.23
N GLN A 163 11.31 -14.53 -9.87
CA GLN A 163 10.20 -15.47 -9.94
C GLN A 163 9.25 -15.14 -11.10
N THR A 164 8.58 -16.18 -11.60
CA THR A 164 7.54 -16.07 -12.62
C THR A 164 6.16 -16.23 -11.96
N LYS A 165 5.32 -15.21 -12.05
CA LYS A 165 3.90 -15.23 -11.65
C LYS A 165 3.07 -15.64 -12.86
N THR A 166 2.34 -16.74 -12.75
CA THR A 166 1.37 -17.15 -13.76
C THR A 166 0.06 -16.39 -13.58
N HIS A 167 -0.58 -15.97 -14.67
CA HIS A 167 -1.87 -15.26 -14.62
C HIS A 167 -2.92 -16.08 -13.86
N GLY A 168 -3.64 -15.43 -12.94
CA GLY A 168 -4.71 -16.04 -12.14
C GLY A 168 -4.23 -17.02 -11.05
N GLN A 169 -2.93 -17.26 -10.92
CA GLN A 169 -2.36 -18.20 -9.93
C GLN A 169 -1.51 -17.45 -8.91
N ASP A 170 -1.84 -17.55 -7.63
CA ASP A 170 -1.12 -16.86 -6.56
C ASP A 170 0.37 -17.23 -6.50
N LEU A 171 1.23 -16.24 -6.21
CA LEU A 171 2.66 -16.44 -6.05
C LEU A 171 3.09 -16.18 -4.61
N THR A 172 3.75 -17.16 -3.99
CA THR A 172 4.47 -16.93 -2.74
C THR A 172 5.78 -16.19 -3.01
N LEU A 173 5.90 -14.99 -2.46
CA LEU A 173 7.09 -14.15 -2.58
C LEU A 173 8.29 -14.78 -1.87
N ALA A 174 9.48 -14.56 -2.41
CA ALA A 174 10.72 -15.11 -1.87
C ALA A 174 10.96 -14.66 -0.43
N THR A 175 11.57 -15.53 0.36
CA THR A 175 12.13 -15.17 1.66
C THR A 175 13.52 -14.55 1.48
N ASN A 176 14.23 -14.26 2.58
CA ASN A 176 15.60 -13.78 2.52
C ASN A 176 16.62 -14.91 2.21
N SER A 177 16.40 -15.65 1.12
CA SER A 177 17.16 -16.86 0.77
C SER A 177 18.62 -16.60 0.42
N GLY A 178 18.94 -15.41 -0.08
CA GLY A 178 20.32 -14.99 -0.37
C GLY A 178 21.05 -14.35 0.82
N ASN A 179 20.49 -14.46 2.04
CA ASN A 179 21.06 -13.94 3.28
C ASN A 179 21.44 -12.45 3.18
N LEU A 180 20.55 -11.63 2.59
CA LEU A 180 20.73 -10.19 2.57
C LEU A 180 20.88 -9.68 3.99
N ALA A 181 21.93 -8.92 4.21
CA ALA A 181 22.18 -8.24 5.46
C ALA A 181 22.57 -6.78 5.21
N ARG A 182 22.18 -5.94 6.16
CA ARG A 182 22.56 -4.54 6.19
C ARG A 182 23.11 -4.23 7.57
N THR A 183 24.34 -3.76 7.63
CA THR A 183 25.04 -3.44 8.89
C THR A 183 24.20 -2.46 9.71
N GLY A 184 23.87 -2.81 10.95
CA GLY A 184 23.03 -2.00 11.84
C GLY A 184 21.51 -2.19 11.70
N TYR A 185 21.05 -3.06 10.80
CA TYR A 185 19.63 -3.28 10.52
C TYR A 185 19.27 -4.77 10.48
N THR A 186 17.99 -5.08 10.65
CA THR A 186 17.37 -6.39 10.41
C THR A 186 16.52 -6.34 9.15
N PHE A 187 16.51 -7.42 8.38
CA PHE A 187 15.64 -7.56 7.21
C PHE A 187 14.18 -7.65 7.67
N ALA A 188 13.34 -6.72 7.22
CA ALA A 188 11.96 -6.56 7.65
C ALA A 188 10.92 -7.00 6.60
N GLY A 189 11.37 -7.55 5.47
CA GLY A 189 10.53 -7.95 4.34
C GLY A 189 10.85 -7.17 3.08
N TRP A 190 9.84 -7.02 2.22
CA TRP A 190 9.94 -6.39 0.91
C TRP A 190 9.07 -5.15 0.83
N ASN A 191 9.44 -4.21 -0.05
CA ASN A 191 8.62 -3.04 -0.36
C ASN A 191 8.60 -2.78 -1.86
N THR A 192 7.49 -2.27 -2.39
CA THR A 192 7.37 -1.92 -3.81
C THR A 192 8.16 -0.67 -4.22
N LYS A 193 8.69 0.09 -3.25
CA LYS A 193 9.57 1.24 -3.48
C LYS A 193 10.84 1.14 -2.63
N ALA A 194 11.97 1.54 -3.21
CA ALA A 194 13.28 1.49 -2.53
C ALA A 194 13.32 2.29 -1.20
N GLY A 195 12.58 3.41 -1.13
CA GLY A 195 12.49 4.26 0.05
C GLY A 195 11.54 3.77 1.15
N GLY A 196 10.92 2.60 1.00
CA GLY A 196 9.99 2.04 2.00
C GLY A 196 8.59 2.66 2.03
N THR A 197 8.27 3.60 1.13
CA THR A 197 6.98 4.30 1.06
C THR A 197 5.94 3.61 0.16
N GLY A 198 6.28 2.46 -0.40
CA GLY A 198 5.34 1.64 -1.17
C GLY A 198 4.62 0.62 -0.28
N THR A 199 3.83 -0.25 -0.89
CA THR A 199 3.22 -1.40 -0.23
C THR A 199 4.29 -2.33 0.34
N ALA A 200 4.17 -2.68 1.62
CA ALA A 200 5.05 -3.61 2.30
C ALA A 200 4.52 -5.05 2.18
N TYR A 201 5.43 -5.99 1.94
CA TYR A 201 5.15 -7.42 1.89
C TYR A 201 6.06 -8.15 2.87
N GLY A 202 5.48 -9.05 3.66
CA GLY A 202 6.28 -9.98 4.47
C GLY A 202 7.10 -10.93 3.60
N ALA A 203 8.19 -11.47 4.15
CA ALA A 203 8.88 -12.59 3.54
C ALA A 203 7.93 -13.78 3.44
N GLY A 204 7.77 -14.38 2.25
CA GLY A 204 6.80 -15.48 2.06
C GLY A 204 5.34 -15.03 1.88
N ALA A 205 5.06 -13.73 1.77
CA ALA A 205 3.69 -13.25 1.53
C ALA A 205 3.13 -13.72 0.17
N ILE A 206 1.81 -13.80 0.08
CA ILE A 206 1.10 -14.16 -1.16
C ILE A 206 0.89 -12.91 -2.02
N TYR A 207 1.22 -13.02 -3.31
CA TYR A 207 1.01 -11.98 -4.32
C TYR A 207 -0.02 -12.45 -5.35
N THR A 208 -1.17 -11.78 -5.37
CA THR A 208 -2.36 -12.18 -6.14
C THR A 208 -2.49 -11.43 -7.47
N ALA A 209 -1.92 -10.22 -7.57
CA ALA A 209 -2.11 -9.37 -8.74
C ALA A 209 -1.44 -9.92 -10.01
N ASN A 210 -2.11 -9.73 -11.15
CA ASN A 210 -1.65 -10.13 -12.48
C ASN A 210 -0.83 -9.02 -13.14
N ALA A 211 0.29 -8.67 -12.49
CA ALA A 211 1.18 -7.60 -12.94
C ALA A 211 2.64 -7.89 -12.60
N PRO A 212 3.61 -7.39 -13.40
CA PRO A 212 5.03 -7.47 -13.05
C PRO A 212 5.31 -6.62 -11.80
N LEU A 213 6.27 -7.06 -10.99
CA LEU A 213 6.58 -6.42 -9.72
C LEU A 213 8.09 -6.35 -9.46
N ILE A 214 8.55 -5.22 -8.94
CA ILE A 214 9.90 -5.05 -8.41
C ILE A 214 9.78 -4.83 -6.90
N LEU A 215 10.46 -5.68 -6.14
CA LEU A 215 10.48 -5.65 -4.68
C LEU A 215 11.86 -5.28 -4.17
N TYR A 216 11.92 -4.32 -3.26
CA TYR A 216 13.14 -3.82 -2.63
C TYR A 216 13.22 -4.32 -1.19
N ALA A 217 14.39 -4.80 -0.77
CA ALA A 217 14.60 -5.20 0.62
C ALA A 217 14.30 -4.04 1.58
N MET A 218 13.45 -4.31 2.57
CA MET A 218 13.05 -3.38 3.63
C MET A 218 13.86 -3.67 4.90
N TRP A 219 14.29 -2.62 5.58
CA TRP A 219 15.22 -2.71 6.70
C TRP A 219 14.65 -2.03 7.93
N LYS A 220 14.69 -2.70 9.08
CA LYS A 220 14.36 -2.14 10.40
C LYS A 220 15.66 -1.94 11.18
N GLU A 221 15.80 -0.80 11.87
CA GLU A 221 16.99 -0.54 12.71
C GLU A 221 17.13 -1.61 13.79
N ARG A 222 18.37 -2.02 14.06
CA ARG A 222 18.65 -3.03 15.08
C ARG A 222 18.63 -2.39 16.46
N GLU A 223 17.66 -2.78 17.28
CA GLU A 223 17.57 -2.45 18.71
C GLU A 223 18.32 -3.50 19.53
N VAL A 224 19.11 -3.07 20.52
CA VAL A 224 19.83 -3.97 21.43
C VAL A 224 19.19 -3.89 22.81
N VAL A 225 18.72 -5.03 23.31
CA VAL A 225 18.15 -5.14 24.67
C VAL A 225 19.24 -5.66 25.61
N LEU A 226 19.41 -4.99 26.75
CA LEU A 226 20.30 -5.38 27.83
C LEU A 226 19.51 -5.80 29.06
N GLU A 227 19.84 -6.97 29.61
CA GLU A 227 19.44 -7.34 30.96
C GLU A 227 20.23 -6.51 31.98
N THR A 228 19.55 -5.97 32.97
CA THR A 228 20.18 -5.12 34.00
C THR A 228 21.07 -5.95 34.93
N ALA A 229 22.21 -5.37 35.36
CA ALA A 229 23.13 -6.03 36.29
C ALA A 229 22.50 -6.34 37.67
N THR A 230 21.36 -5.72 37.99
CA THR A 230 20.56 -5.89 39.21
C THR A 230 19.37 -6.84 39.07
N GLY A 231 19.00 -7.23 37.83
CA GLY A 231 17.86 -8.12 37.56
C GLY A 231 16.47 -7.47 37.67
N GLU A 232 16.39 -6.13 37.71
CA GLU A 232 15.15 -5.38 37.95
C GLU A 232 14.40 -4.93 36.68
N GLY A 233 14.89 -5.29 35.48
CA GLY A 233 14.25 -5.02 34.19
C GLY A 233 15.23 -5.08 33.02
N ASP A 234 14.74 -4.75 31.82
CA ASP A 234 15.51 -4.63 30.58
C ASP A 234 15.64 -3.15 30.20
N ALA A 235 16.77 -2.74 29.61
CA ALA A 235 16.91 -1.44 28.94
C ALA A 235 17.18 -1.67 27.46
N SER A 236 16.54 -0.88 26.59
CA SER A 236 16.83 -0.94 25.16
C SER A 236 17.70 0.23 24.72
N LEU A 237 18.64 -0.06 23.83
CA LEU A 237 19.58 0.89 23.27
C LEU A 237 19.36 0.99 21.77
N LYS A 238 19.26 2.24 21.31
CA LYS A 238 19.08 2.57 19.91
C LYS A 238 19.96 3.75 19.53
N VAL A 239 20.74 3.60 18.45
CA VAL A 239 21.36 4.76 17.79
C VAL A 239 20.34 5.42 16.87
N THR A 240 20.16 6.73 17.00
CA THR A 240 19.15 7.49 16.23
C THR A 240 19.75 8.27 15.07
N THR A 241 21.08 8.28 14.97
CA THR A 241 21.81 8.93 13.88
C THR A 241 21.97 7.98 12.69
N ALA A 242 21.46 8.38 11.53
CA ALA A 242 21.43 7.54 10.33
C ALA A 242 22.84 7.16 9.87
N GLY A 243 23.06 5.87 9.59
CA GLY A 243 24.36 5.34 9.14
C GLY A 243 25.29 4.89 10.28
N HIS A 244 25.00 5.29 11.52
CA HIS A 244 25.73 4.84 12.70
C HIS A 244 25.14 3.54 13.25
N PHE A 245 25.94 2.73 13.93
CA PHE A 245 25.49 1.46 14.52
C PHE A 245 26.23 1.13 15.81
N LEU A 246 25.52 0.47 16.72
CA LEU A 246 26.07 0.02 18.00
C LEU A 246 26.84 -1.29 17.84
N THR A 247 28.02 -1.36 18.46
CA THR A 247 28.82 -2.57 18.64
C THR A 247 29.24 -2.70 20.10
N GLU A 248 29.67 -3.90 20.51
CA GLU A 248 30.27 -4.14 21.83
C GLU A 248 29.39 -3.74 23.03
N VAL A 249 28.07 -3.77 22.85
CA VAL A 249 27.11 -3.38 23.89
C VAL A 249 27.16 -4.37 25.06
N SER A 250 27.40 -3.87 26.27
CA SER A 250 27.47 -4.69 27.49
C SER A 250 27.11 -3.89 28.74
N ALA A 251 26.57 -4.57 29.76
CA ALA A 251 26.44 -4.02 31.11
C ALA A 251 27.72 -4.30 31.91
N GLN A 252 28.18 -3.32 32.68
CA GLN A 252 29.42 -3.36 33.47
C GLN A 252 29.19 -2.85 34.89
N THR A 253 29.96 -3.35 35.85
CA THR A 253 30.01 -2.76 37.20
C THR A 253 30.90 -1.51 37.22
N PRO A 254 30.63 -0.52 38.08
CA PRO A 254 31.50 0.64 38.24
C PRO A 254 32.98 0.23 38.46
N PRO A 255 33.93 0.78 37.69
CA PRO A 255 35.34 0.37 37.72
C PRO A 255 36.11 0.88 38.94
N ALA A 256 35.58 1.90 39.63
CA ALA A 256 36.12 2.46 40.86
C ALA A 256 34.99 2.75 41.87
N ALA A 257 35.35 3.11 43.10
CA ALA A 257 34.36 3.52 44.10
C ALA A 257 33.58 4.73 43.58
N ALA A 258 32.26 4.56 43.40
CA ALA A 258 31.37 5.63 42.96
C ALA A 258 31.33 6.80 43.96
N PRO A 259 31.01 8.02 43.52
CA PRO A 259 30.74 9.14 44.43
C PRO A 259 29.71 8.74 45.49
N ALA A 260 29.94 9.09 46.75
CA ALA A 260 29.12 8.62 47.88
C ALA A 260 27.63 9.00 47.80
N ASN A 261 27.29 9.98 46.96
CA ASN A 261 25.95 10.48 46.71
C ASN A 261 25.32 9.97 45.40
N ALA A 262 25.98 9.03 44.69
CA ALA A 262 25.57 8.52 43.39
C ALA A 262 25.23 7.01 43.44
N GLU A 263 23.99 6.67 43.10
CA GLU A 263 23.53 5.28 42.96
C GLU A 263 23.38 4.91 41.47
N PHE A 264 23.90 3.75 41.07
CA PHE A 264 23.88 3.24 39.68
C PHE A 264 22.91 2.06 39.55
N PRO A 265 21.60 2.30 39.36
CA PRO A 265 20.58 1.26 39.38
C PRO A 265 20.78 0.17 38.30
N LEU A 266 21.45 0.51 37.19
CA LEU A 266 21.77 -0.45 36.11
C LEU A 266 23.25 -0.83 36.02
N GLY A 267 24.09 -0.36 36.95
CA GLY A 267 25.53 -0.32 36.73
C GLY A 267 25.90 0.71 35.64
N MET A 268 27.03 0.47 34.97
CA MET A 268 27.42 1.20 33.78
C MET A 268 27.05 0.41 32.53
N ILE A 269 26.77 1.11 31.45
CA ILE A 269 26.51 0.56 30.13
C ILE A 269 27.69 0.97 29.26
N ALA A 270 28.31 -0.01 28.61
CA ALA A 270 29.42 0.20 27.70
C ALA A 270 28.98 -0.17 26.28
N PHE A 271 29.26 0.71 25.33
CA PHE A 271 29.06 0.45 23.91
C PHE A 271 30.06 1.24 23.08
N SER A 272 30.23 0.79 21.84
CA SER A 272 30.99 1.51 20.81
C SER A 272 30.02 1.94 19.70
N ILE A 273 30.14 3.18 19.23
CA ILE A 273 29.44 3.68 18.05
C ILE A 273 30.42 3.64 16.87
N ALA A 274 30.06 2.92 15.82
CA ALA A 274 30.82 2.85 14.58
C ALA A 274 29.99 3.37 13.40
N GLY A 275 30.65 3.55 12.25
CA GLY A 275 30.02 4.04 11.02
C GLY A 275 30.09 5.56 10.83
N LEU A 276 30.89 6.26 11.65
CA LEU A 276 31.14 7.69 11.52
C LEU A 276 31.92 7.96 10.22
N ALA A 277 31.43 8.91 9.43
CA ALA A 277 31.97 9.30 8.14
C ALA A 277 33.16 10.27 8.26
N ALA A 278 33.23 11.04 9.35
CA ALA A 278 34.28 12.03 9.58
C ALA A 278 34.87 11.97 10.99
N ASP A 279 36.12 12.43 11.12
CA ASP A 279 36.81 12.61 12.40
C ASP A 279 36.08 13.69 13.22
N GLY A 280 35.82 13.42 14.49
CA GLY A 280 35.11 14.36 15.37
C GLY A 280 33.58 14.40 15.18
N GLU A 281 33.02 13.50 14.38
CA GLU A 281 31.58 13.42 14.13
C GLU A 281 30.79 13.03 15.39
N CYS A 282 29.57 13.59 15.50
CA CYS A 282 28.69 13.36 16.64
C CYS A 282 27.59 12.35 16.32
N SER A 283 27.17 11.61 17.33
CA SER A 283 26.09 10.63 17.27
C SER A 283 25.19 10.75 18.49
N ALA A 284 23.94 10.35 18.33
CA ALA A 284 22.95 10.27 19.39
C ALA A 284 22.56 8.82 19.67
N VAL A 285 22.57 8.43 20.94
CA VAL A 285 22.10 7.13 21.43
C VAL A 285 20.97 7.36 22.43
N VAL A 286 19.86 6.69 22.21
CA VAL A 286 18.71 6.68 23.12
C VAL A 286 18.75 5.40 23.93
N LEU A 287 18.68 5.57 25.25
CA LEU A 287 18.45 4.49 26.21
C LEU A 287 17.00 4.60 26.68
N GLU A 288 16.21 3.57 26.42
CA GLU A 288 14.80 3.49 26.84
C GLU A 288 14.63 2.47 27.96
N PHE A 289 13.91 2.89 29.00
CA PHE A 289 13.64 2.09 30.18
C PHE A 289 12.13 1.84 30.25
N PRO A 290 11.64 0.59 30.18
CA PRO A 290 10.21 0.26 30.08
C PRO A 290 9.39 0.59 31.35
N ARG A 291 10.00 1.25 32.33
CA ARG A 291 9.37 1.81 33.53
C ARG A 291 10.00 3.16 33.84
N ASN A 292 9.21 4.08 34.39
CA ASN A 292 9.75 5.34 34.91
C ASN A 292 10.70 5.04 36.09
N THR A 293 11.98 5.31 35.88
CA THR A 293 13.07 5.18 36.85
C THR A 293 13.47 6.57 37.34
N ALA A 294 13.76 6.72 38.64
CA ALA A 294 14.12 8.00 39.28
C ALA A 294 15.53 8.52 38.92
N ILE A 295 16.09 8.08 37.79
CA ILE A 295 17.40 8.48 37.26
C ILE A 295 17.37 9.99 37.03
N ASN A 296 18.24 10.75 37.67
CA ASN A 296 18.25 12.22 37.58
C ASN A 296 19.59 12.79 37.11
N SER A 297 20.56 11.94 36.87
CA SER A 297 21.87 12.31 36.36
C SER A 297 22.46 11.19 35.51
N TYR A 298 23.51 11.50 34.77
CA TYR A 298 24.35 10.52 34.10
C TYR A 298 25.80 10.75 34.48
N TYR A 299 26.54 9.70 34.79
CA TYR A 299 27.95 9.78 35.18
C TYR A 299 28.82 8.98 34.23
N LYS A 300 30.07 9.43 34.14
CA LYS A 300 31.13 8.72 33.44
C LYS A 300 32.34 8.57 34.35
N TYR A 301 33.07 7.49 34.10
CA TYR A 301 34.38 7.26 34.69
C TYR A 301 35.40 7.17 33.57
N GLY A 302 36.27 8.16 33.49
CA GLY A 302 37.26 8.25 32.42
C GLY A 302 37.94 9.61 32.41
N LYS A 303 38.61 9.93 31.31
CA LYS A 303 39.36 11.18 31.14
C LYS A 303 38.44 12.32 30.73
N THR A 304 38.88 13.55 31.01
CA THR A 304 38.33 14.78 30.42
C THR A 304 39.46 15.64 29.87
N GLN A 305 39.14 16.60 29.00
CA GLN A 305 40.15 17.51 28.42
C GLN A 305 40.92 18.31 29.49
N LEU A 306 40.28 18.61 30.64
CA LEU A 306 40.89 19.35 31.74
C LEU A 306 41.56 18.45 32.78
N ASN A 307 41.22 17.16 32.81
CA ASN A 307 41.81 16.18 33.71
C ASN A 307 42.07 14.85 32.97
N PRO A 308 43.32 14.59 32.54
CA PRO A 308 43.68 13.45 31.70
C PRO A 308 43.83 12.12 32.47
N ALA A 309 43.62 12.12 33.79
CA ALA A 309 43.54 10.89 34.59
C ALA A 309 42.08 10.44 34.73
N ASP A 310 41.84 9.14 34.86
CA ASP A 310 40.49 8.62 35.07
C ASP A 310 39.90 9.17 36.37
N HIS A 311 38.72 9.75 36.28
CA HIS A 311 37.97 10.28 37.41
C HIS A 311 36.47 10.21 37.15
N TRP A 312 35.69 10.34 38.21
CA TRP A 312 34.25 10.52 38.11
C TRP A 312 33.92 11.96 37.75
N TYR A 313 33.01 12.13 36.80
CA TYR A 313 32.40 13.42 36.50
C TYR A 313 30.94 13.23 36.07
N GLY A 314 30.11 14.25 36.36
CA GLY A 314 28.75 14.32 35.85
C GLY A 314 28.78 14.63 34.36
N PHE A 315 28.02 13.86 33.57
CA PHE A 315 27.96 13.99 32.11
C PHE A 315 26.59 14.48 31.67
N MET A 316 26.15 15.61 32.22
CA MET A 316 24.93 16.29 31.79
C MET A 316 25.22 17.16 30.56
N TYR A 317 24.22 17.30 29.69
CA TYR A 317 24.34 18.07 28.45
C TYR A 317 24.77 19.51 28.70
N ASP A 318 25.89 19.91 28.11
CA ASP A 318 26.48 21.25 28.25
C ASP A 318 26.28 22.15 27.01
N GLY A 319 25.52 21.67 26.03
CA GLY A 319 25.34 22.32 24.73
C GLY A 319 26.11 21.66 23.59
N GLU A 320 27.02 20.72 23.89
CA GLU A 320 27.79 19.99 22.87
C GLU A 320 27.77 18.49 23.10
N THR A 321 28.19 18.02 24.29
CA THR A 321 28.11 16.60 24.68
C THR A 321 27.41 16.43 26.02
N GLY A 322 26.86 15.26 26.28
CA GLY A 322 26.23 14.95 27.56
C GLY A 322 24.88 14.27 27.42
N ALA A 323 24.33 13.88 28.57
CA ALA A 323 23.03 13.25 28.69
C ALA A 323 21.92 14.30 28.86
N VAL A 324 20.83 14.09 28.12
CA VAL A 324 19.53 14.70 28.36
C VAL A 324 18.60 13.61 28.87
N ILE A 325 18.00 13.82 30.03
CA ILE A 325 17.11 12.84 30.67
C ILE A 325 15.68 13.36 30.54
N HIS A 326 14.80 12.54 29.96
CA HIS A 326 13.38 12.82 29.84
C HIS A 326 12.57 11.74 30.58
N HIS A 327 11.66 12.20 31.43
CA HIS A 327 10.76 11.30 32.15
C HIS A 327 9.35 11.42 31.58
N THR A 328 8.73 10.28 31.28
CA THR A 328 7.32 10.21 30.95
C THR A 328 6.54 9.52 32.07
N ALA A 329 5.22 9.44 31.92
CA ALA A 329 4.37 8.72 32.88
C ALA A 329 4.66 7.20 32.90
N SER A 330 5.20 6.62 31.82
CA SER A 330 5.36 5.17 31.65
C SER A 330 6.80 4.69 31.51
N HIS A 331 7.73 5.54 31.08
CA HIS A 331 9.13 5.17 30.84
C HIS A 331 10.08 6.34 31.12
N THR A 332 11.37 6.02 31.28
CA THR A 332 12.46 7.02 31.27
C THR A 332 13.22 6.88 29.96
N GLU A 333 13.55 8.01 29.34
CA GLU A 333 14.39 8.08 28.14
C GLU A 333 15.63 8.91 28.46
N ILE A 334 16.81 8.40 28.06
CA ILE A 334 18.07 9.14 28.16
C ILE A 334 18.66 9.26 26.76
N THR A 335 18.76 10.49 26.26
CA THR A 335 19.48 10.78 25.02
C THR A 335 20.91 11.18 25.36
N LEU A 336 21.87 10.38 24.89
CA LEU A 336 23.30 10.68 24.97
C LEU A 336 23.74 11.37 23.69
N HIS A 337 24.25 12.59 23.83
CA HIS A 337 24.94 13.32 22.77
C HIS A 337 26.44 13.10 22.92
N LEU A 338 27.04 12.41 21.96
CA LEU A 338 28.44 12.00 21.98
C LEU A 338 29.12 12.46 20.71
N CYS A 339 30.40 12.84 20.80
CA CYS A 339 31.22 13.19 19.64
C CYS A 339 32.58 12.52 19.78
N ASP A 340 33.07 11.98 18.67
CA ASP A 340 34.40 11.39 18.52
C ASP A 340 35.47 12.39 18.99
N GLY A 341 36.37 11.97 19.89
CA GLY A 341 37.44 12.81 20.44
C GLY A 341 37.06 13.84 21.50
N LYS A 342 35.81 13.89 21.98
CA LYS A 342 35.35 14.88 22.98
C LYS A 342 34.97 14.26 24.31
N ARG A 343 34.63 15.13 25.28
CA ARG A 343 34.10 14.72 26.59
C ARG A 343 32.96 13.71 26.37
N GLY A 344 33.10 12.53 26.96
CA GLY A 344 32.16 11.42 26.79
C GLY A 344 32.72 10.25 25.98
N ASP A 345 33.73 10.50 25.16
CA ASP A 345 34.50 9.47 24.46
C ASP A 345 35.72 9.05 25.29
N ASP A 346 35.84 7.77 25.60
CA ASP A 346 36.76 7.25 26.63
C ASP A 346 38.24 7.54 26.34
N ASP A 347 38.63 7.48 25.08
CA ASP A 347 40.01 7.69 24.67
C ASP A 347 40.33 9.15 24.29
N LEU A 348 39.30 9.99 24.10
CA LEU A 348 39.41 11.38 23.65
C LEU A 348 40.17 11.54 22.32
N THR A 349 40.18 10.49 21.48
CA THR A 349 40.81 10.52 20.16
C THR A 349 39.77 10.60 19.05
N GLU A 350 40.06 11.35 17.98
CA GLU A 350 39.21 11.33 16.79
C GLU A 350 39.63 10.15 15.89
N ASP A 351 39.04 8.98 16.11
CA ASP A 351 39.35 7.74 15.38
C ASP A 351 38.14 7.12 14.65
N ARG A 352 37.01 7.87 14.61
CA ARG A 352 35.70 7.48 14.05
C ARG A 352 35.02 6.36 14.83
N VAL A 353 35.41 6.13 16.07
CA VAL A 353 34.78 5.17 16.97
C VAL A 353 34.60 5.82 18.33
N ILE A 354 33.36 6.17 18.66
CA ILE A 354 33.05 6.66 20.01
C ILE A 354 32.96 5.47 20.96
N ARG A 355 33.75 5.48 22.03
CA ARG A 355 33.71 4.48 23.11
C ARG A 355 33.09 5.11 24.35
N ASP A 356 31.92 4.60 24.76
CA ASP A 356 31.15 5.19 25.85
C ASP A 356 30.97 4.22 27.02
N PRO A 357 31.81 4.30 28.07
CA PRO A 357 31.51 3.71 29.37
C PRO A 357 30.85 4.76 30.27
N GLY A 358 29.57 4.58 30.56
CA GLY A 358 28.83 5.51 31.42
C GLY A 358 27.59 4.89 32.02
N GLY A 359 27.03 5.53 33.04
CA GLY A 359 25.89 4.97 33.76
C GLY A 359 24.84 6.02 34.10
N PRO A 360 23.54 5.67 33.98
CA PRO A 360 22.49 6.45 34.62
C PRO A 360 22.64 6.43 36.15
N VAL A 361 22.41 7.58 36.78
CA VAL A 361 22.62 7.79 38.22
C VAL A 361 21.42 8.44 38.89
N ILE A 362 21.19 8.06 40.15
CA ILE A 362 20.34 8.76 41.10
C ILE A 362 21.23 9.51 42.10
N LEU A 363 21.20 10.86 42.10
CA LEU A 363 21.93 11.75 43.01
C LEU A 363 21.08 12.23 44.20
N THR A 364 21.75 12.47 45.34
CA THR A 364 21.10 12.88 46.61
C THR A 364 21.32 14.34 47.11
N VAL A 365 22.34 15.14 46.67
CA VAL A 365 22.57 16.60 47.03
C VAL A 365 23.50 17.38 46.00
N PRO A 366 23.41 18.74 45.77
CA PRO A 366 24.29 19.60 44.88
C PRO A 366 25.44 20.45 45.55
N ASP A 367 26.48 20.98 44.83
CA ASP A 367 27.87 21.40 45.32
C ASP A 367 28.36 22.92 45.14
N PRO A 368 29.24 23.57 45.99
CA PRO A 368 29.78 24.99 45.86
C PRO A 368 31.34 25.31 46.12
N ASP A 369 31.90 26.49 45.70
CA ASP A 369 33.38 26.94 45.71
C ASP A 369 33.79 28.36 46.40
N PRO A 370 35.11 28.76 46.72
CA PRO A 370 35.56 29.94 47.61
C PRO A 370 36.77 30.99 47.24
N PRO A 371 37.14 32.09 48.04
CA PRO A 371 38.11 33.27 47.74
C PRO A 371 39.14 33.93 48.84
N PRO A 372 39.99 35.05 48.63
CA PRO A 372 41.00 35.76 49.58
C PRO A 372 41.26 37.39 49.65
N PRO A 373 42.25 38.07 50.46
CA PRO A 373 42.45 39.57 50.88
C PRO A 373 43.87 40.47 50.81
N PRO A 374 44.09 41.83 51.26
CA PRO A 374 45.17 42.93 50.86
C PRO A 374 45.98 44.05 51.82
N LEU A 375 46.73 45.19 51.33
CA LEU A 375 47.80 46.27 51.91
C LEU A 375 47.86 47.90 51.51
N GLN A 376 48.86 48.85 51.95
CA GLN A 376 49.06 50.43 52.17
C GLN A 376 49.24 51.63 51.08
N SER A 377 48.64 52.88 51.25
CA SER A 377 48.27 53.95 50.20
C SER A 377 48.43 55.56 50.30
N HIS A 378 48.33 56.32 49.15
CA HIS A 378 48.36 57.79 48.76
C HIS A 378 47.07 58.33 48.06
N MET A 379 46.65 59.60 48.18
CA MET A 379 45.33 60.06 47.69
C MET A 379 45.27 60.68 46.28
N VAL A 380 44.31 60.26 45.46
CA VAL A 380 43.95 60.81 44.14
C VAL A 380 42.47 61.22 44.12
N ASN A 381 42.14 62.43 43.67
CA ASN A 381 40.76 62.96 43.63
C ASN A 381 40.17 62.97 42.20
N THR A 382 38.85 63.10 42.03
CA THR A 382 38.21 63.17 40.71
C THR A 382 37.17 64.28 40.56
N ILE A 383 36.89 64.67 39.31
CA ILE A 383 35.89 65.66 38.91
C ILE A 383 35.09 65.10 37.72
N SER A 384 33.75 65.12 37.78
CA SER A 384 32.86 64.66 36.69
C SER A 384 31.94 65.76 36.18
N GLY A 385 31.82 65.89 34.85
CA GLY A 385 30.82 66.73 34.20
C GLY A 385 29.40 66.13 34.22
N PRO A 386 28.37 66.87 33.77
CA PRO A 386 26.98 66.38 33.74
C PRO A 386 26.81 65.16 32.82
N GLY A 387 25.90 64.24 33.15
CA GLY A 387 25.60 63.06 32.33
C GLY A 387 26.51 61.85 32.62
N GLY A 388 27.23 61.85 33.75
CA GLY A 388 27.96 60.70 34.26
C GLY A 388 28.77 61.03 35.52
N SER A 389 29.47 60.03 36.04
CA SER A 389 30.25 60.09 37.28
C SER A 389 31.63 59.47 37.11
N VAL A 390 32.58 59.87 37.94
CA VAL A 390 33.89 59.22 38.06
C VAL A 390 33.99 58.61 39.45
N SER A 391 34.27 57.31 39.51
CA SER A 391 34.32 56.55 40.76
C SER A 391 35.64 55.79 40.90
N PRO A 392 36.24 55.77 42.10
CA PRO A 392 35.78 56.48 43.28
C PRO A 392 36.05 57.99 43.17
N ALA A 393 35.27 58.81 43.88
CA ALA A 393 35.44 60.27 43.89
C ALA A 393 36.82 60.71 44.40
N LEU A 394 37.41 59.84 45.22
CA LEU A 394 38.79 59.88 45.65
C LEU A 394 39.26 58.45 45.92
N ARG A 395 40.55 58.15 45.72
CA ARG A 395 41.13 56.84 46.06
C ARG A 395 42.45 57.01 46.78
N GLN A 396 42.64 56.25 47.84
CA GLN A 396 43.95 56.02 48.43
C GLN A 396 44.61 54.85 47.68
N VAL A 397 45.79 55.07 47.09
CA VAL A 397 46.52 54.22 46.14
C VAL A 397 47.92 53.93 46.67
N ASN A 398 48.33 52.66 46.75
CA ASN A 398 49.65 52.30 47.26
C ASN A 398 50.77 53.04 46.54
N HIS A 399 51.77 53.45 47.30
CA HIS A 399 52.80 54.36 46.82
C HIS A 399 53.47 53.82 45.55
N GLY A 400 53.39 54.55 44.44
CA GLY A 400 53.98 54.15 43.16
C GLY A 400 53.13 53.17 42.35
N GLU A 401 52.03 52.66 42.91
CA GLU A 401 51.00 51.97 42.13
C GLU A 401 50.18 52.98 41.32
N SER A 402 49.55 52.47 40.27
CA SER A 402 48.57 53.22 39.50
C SER A 402 47.19 52.94 40.06
N ALA A 403 46.27 53.86 39.85
CA ALA A 403 44.88 53.66 40.24
C ALA A 403 43.96 53.80 39.07
N ASP A 404 43.00 52.91 39.07
CA ASP A 404 41.93 52.90 38.09
C ASP A 404 40.74 53.66 38.65
N PHE A 405 40.24 54.56 37.81
CA PHE A 405 39.00 55.29 38.00
C PHE A 405 38.02 54.87 36.92
N THR A 406 36.85 54.43 37.33
CA THR A 406 35.79 54.06 36.40
C THR A 406 34.95 55.29 36.12
N LEU A 407 34.80 55.57 34.84
CA LEU A 407 33.89 56.56 34.33
C LEU A 407 32.57 55.85 34.05
N ALA A 408 31.53 56.26 34.75
CA ALA A 408 30.19 55.73 34.58
C ALA A 408 29.32 56.83 33.98
N PRO A 409 29.15 56.86 32.65
CA PRO A 409 28.12 57.68 32.03
C PRO A 409 26.76 57.37 32.66
N ASP A 410 25.93 58.39 32.85
CA ASP A 410 24.55 58.21 33.27
C ASP A 410 23.80 57.40 32.20
N PRO A 411 22.71 56.69 32.55
CA PRO A 411 21.93 55.93 31.59
C PRO A 411 21.55 56.77 30.36
N GLY A 412 21.92 56.26 29.19
CA GLY A 412 21.74 56.96 27.93
C GLY A 412 22.81 58.01 27.64
N TYR A 413 23.97 57.98 28.30
CA TYR A 413 25.17 58.73 27.95
C TYR A 413 26.33 57.78 27.71
N ARG A 414 27.39 58.25 27.05
CA ARG A 414 28.70 57.60 26.94
C ARG A 414 29.80 58.60 27.30
N ILE A 415 30.99 58.08 27.57
CA ILE A 415 32.17 58.90 27.85
C ILE A 415 32.50 59.71 26.60
N ASP A 416 32.67 61.01 26.78
CA ASP A 416 33.09 61.92 25.74
C ASP A 416 34.60 62.15 25.82
N THR A 417 35.10 62.67 26.95
CA THR A 417 36.55 62.85 27.17
C THR A 417 36.96 62.62 28.63
N VAL A 418 38.24 62.32 28.87
CA VAL A 418 38.84 62.20 30.22
C VAL A 418 40.33 62.53 30.22
N SER A 419 40.82 63.20 31.27
CA SER A 419 42.24 63.55 31.44
C SER A 419 42.63 63.83 32.90
N GLY A 420 43.91 63.63 33.26
CA GLY A 420 44.49 63.97 34.58
C GLY A 420 45.48 62.92 35.10
N CYS A 421 46.32 63.24 36.08
CA CYS A 421 47.28 62.29 36.69
C CYS A 421 48.18 61.48 35.71
N GLY A 422 48.44 62.01 34.51
CA GLY A 422 49.26 61.35 33.48
C GLY A 422 48.71 60.01 32.95
N GLY A 423 47.41 59.75 33.12
CA GLY A 423 46.79 58.45 32.81
C GLY A 423 46.27 58.29 31.39
N SER A 424 45.74 57.10 31.10
CA SER A 424 45.14 56.73 29.81
C SER A 424 43.80 56.02 29.99
N LEU A 425 42.84 56.27 29.08
CA LEU A 425 41.54 55.61 29.06
C LEU A 425 41.60 54.31 28.25
N SER A 426 41.12 53.21 28.84
CA SER A 426 40.85 51.96 28.16
C SER A 426 39.44 51.49 28.53
N GLY A 427 38.53 51.48 27.55
CA GLY A 427 37.09 51.24 27.80
C GLY A 427 36.47 52.35 28.65
N SER A 428 35.88 51.98 29.79
CA SER A 428 35.36 52.92 30.79
C SER A 428 36.31 53.19 31.96
N THR A 429 37.51 52.60 31.94
CA THR A 429 38.47 52.71 33.04
C THR A 429 39.64 53.59 32.65
N TYR A 430 39.82 54.66 33.42
CA TYR A 430 40.97 55.55 33.32
C TYR A 430 42.01 55.13 34.35
N ALA A 431 43.10 54.55 33.86
CA ALA A 431 44.26 54.18 34.67
C ALA A 431 45.18 55.39 34.78
N THR A 432 45.46 55.87 36.00
CA THR A 432 46.49 56.90 36.20
C THR A 432 47.87 56.37 35.82
N GLY A 433 48.84 57.26 35.62
CA GLY A 433 50.24 56.85 35.74
C GLY A 433 50.60 56.48 37.20
N PRO A 434 51.86 56.05 37.45
CA PRO A 434 52.35 55.78 38.80
C PRO A 434 52.14 56.99 39.72
N VAL A 435 51.37 56.79 40.80
CA VAL A 435 50.99 57.87 41.71
C VAL A 435 52.10 58.06 42.74
N THR A 436 52.86 59.13 42.56
CA THR A 436 53.99 59.49 43.45
C THR A 436 53.68 60.71 44.32
N GLU A 437 52.62 61.45 43.99
CA GLU A 437 52.05 62.54 44.77
C GLU A 437 50.53 62.63 44.52
N ALA A 438 49.81 63.39 45.34
CA ALA A 438 48.37 63.56 45.17
C ALA A 438 48.04 64.33 43.88
N CYS A 439 47.06 63.84 43.10
CA CYS A 439 46.69 64.42 41.81
C CYS A 439 45.17 64.32 41.55
N THR A 440 44.67 64.82 40.41
CA THR A 440 43.22 64.80 40.07
C THR A 440 42.92 64.32 38.65
N VAL A 441 41.83 63.55 38.50
CA VAL A 441 41.28 63.05 37.21
C VAL A 441 39.95 63.74 36.86
N THR A 442 39.76 64.20 35.63
CA THR A 442 38.55 64.94 35.17
C THR A 442 37.90 64.29 33.94
N ALA A 443 36.57 64.13 33.92
CA ALA A 443 35.81 63.48 32.83
C ALA A 443 34.54 64.23 32.35
N SER A 444 34.15 64.06 31.07
CA SER A 444 32.90 64.56 30.44
C SER A 444 32.10 63.44 29.73
N PHE A 445 30.78 63.63 29.57
CA PHE A 445 29.84 62.63 29.03
C PHE A 445 28.84 63.22 28.01
N ILE A 446 28.40 62.42 27.03
CA ILE A 446 27.45 62.81 25.96
C ILE A 446 26.34 61.75 25.73
N LYS A 447 25.09 62.15 25.42
CA LYS A 447 23.91 61.26 25.31
C LYS A 447 24.00 60.25 24.13
N THR A 448 23.64 58.98 24.34
CA THR A 448 23.62 57.85 23.39
C THR A 448 22.17 57.38 23.14
N VAL A 449 21.73 57.35 21.88
CA VAL A 449 20.45 56.75 21.44
C VAL A 449 20.73 55.32 20.98
N VAL A 450 20.11 54.32 21.61
CA VAL A 450 20.23 52.91 21.23
C VAL A 450 19.01 52.51 20.43
N THR A 451 19.20 51.93 19.25
CA THR A 451 18.12 51.35 18.42
C THR A 451 18.32 49.85 18.28
N HIS A 452 17.22 49.10 18.17
CA HIS A 452 17.23 47.66 17.93
C HIS A 452 16.55 47.34 16.60
N ALA A 453 17.15 46.37 15.90
CA ALA A 453 16.57 45.80 14.70
C ALA A 453 15.52 44.75 15.08
N VAL A 454 14.32 44.88 14.53
CA VAL A 454 13.30 43.84 14.57
C VAL A 454 13.10 43.31 13.16
N SER A 455 13.59 42.10 12.91
CA SER A 455 13.37 41.38 11.65
C SER A 455 12.08 40.57 11.70
N ALA A 456 11.44 40.37 10.56
CA ALA A 456 10.28 39.51 10.45
C ALA A 456 10.42 38.51 9.30
N THR A 457 10.04 37.27 9.56
CA THR A 457 10.06 36.17 8.60
C THR A 457 8.70 35.48 8.56
N SER A 458 8.33 34.96 7.39
CA SER A 458 7.12 34.17 7.19
C SER A 458 7.43 32.82 6.58
N GLY A 459 6.72 31.79 7.05
CA GLY A 459 6.65 30.49 6.35
C GLY A 459 5.80 30.56 5.07
N THR A 460 5.67 29.43 4.39
CA THR A 460 4.79 29.26 3.22
C THR A 460 3.31 29.51 3.56
N GLY A 461 2.54 30.11 2.65
CA GLY A 461 1.09 30.31 2.81
C GLY A 461 0.67 31.70 3.34
N GLY A 462 1.60 32.65 3.37
CA GLY A 462 1.33 34.05 3.68
C GLY A 462 2.61 34.89 3.78
N SER A 463 2.44 36.16 4.14
CA SER A 463 3.52 37.14 4.22
C SER A 463 3.45 38.00 5.47
N VAL A 464 4.58 38.62 5.84
CA VAL A 464 4.69 39.61 6.93
C VAL A 464 5.32 40.89 6.40
N SER A 465 4.77 42.05 6.79
CA SER A 465 5.26 43.37 6.39
C SER A 465 5.23 44.38 7.56
N PRO A 466 6.27 45.21 7.75
CA PRO A 466 7.54 45.21 7.02
C PRO A 466 8.45 44.04 7.44
N VAL A 467 9.39 43.61 6.59
CA VAL A 467 10.33 42.50 6.93
C VAL A 467 11.46 42.92 7.88
N LEU A 468 11.66 44.23 8.08
CA LEU A 468 12.64 44.79 9.00
C LEU A 468 12.19 46.18 9.48
N ARG A 469 12.34 46.45 10.78
CA ARG A 469 12.10 47.78 11.38
C ARG A 469 13.17 48.11 12.42
N GLN A 470 13.66 49.35 12.42
CA GLN A 470 14.52 49.87 13.49
C GLN A 470 13.65 50.63 14.49
N VAL A 471 13.76 50.32 15.78
CA VAL A 471 13.03 50.99 16.86
C VAL A 471 13.98 51.46 17.95
N ASN A 472 13.65 52.57 18.62
CA ASN A 472 14.46 53.01 19.76
C ASN A 472 14.32 51.99 20.91
N HIS A 473 15.35 51.88 21.74
CA HIS A 473 15.33 51.02 22.92
C HIS A 473 14.11 51.35 23.80
N GLY A 474 13.23 50.37 23.98
CA GLY A 474 12.00 50.45 24.76
C GLY A 474 10.75 50.84 23.95
N GLU A 475 10.85 51.05 22.64
CA GLU A 475 9.68 51.23 21.76
C GLU A 475 9.21 49.87 21.20
N SER A 476 7.93 49.79 20.84
CA SER A 476 7.33 48.63 20.16
C SER A 476 7.34 48.80 18.64
N ALA A 477 7.30 47.68 17.92
CA ALA A 477 7.14 47.62 16.47
C ALA A 477 5.86 46.86 16.12
N ASP A 478 5.16 47.33 15.08
CA ASP A 478 3.98 46.63 14.53
C ASP A 478 4.31 46.00 13.18
N PHE A 479 3.78 44.79 12.97
CA PHE A 479 3.88 43.97 11.77
C PHE A 479 2.50 43.51 11.31
N THR A 480 2.21 43.60 10.02
CA THR A 480 0.98 43.08 9.42
C THR A 480 1.22 41.72 8.79
N LEU A 481 0.40 40.74 9.17
CA LEU A 481 0.35 39.38 8.64
C LEU A 481 -0.74 39.29 7.58
N ALA A 482 -0.39 38.79 6.39
CA ALA A 482 -1.33 38.58 5.30
C ALA A 482 -1.27 37.11 4.85
N PRO A 483 -2.23 36.25 5.29
CA PRO A 483 -2.38 34.90 4.76
C PRO A 483 -2.71 34.92 3.26
N ASP A 484 -2.18 33.96 2.52
CA ASP A 484 -2.55 33.71 1.12
C ASP A 484 -3.97 33.09 1.06
N PRO A 485 -4.69 33.17 -0.08
CA PRO A 485 -5.99 32.50 -0.24
C PRO A 485 -5.88 30.99 0.07
N GLY A 486 -6.79 30.48 0.90
CA GLY A 486 -6.77 29.08 1.36
C GLY A 486 -5.88 28.81 2.58
N TYR A 487 -5.27 29.84 3.16
CA TYR A 487 -4.47 29.73 4.39
C TYR A 487 -5.02 30.67 5.48
N ARG A 488 -4.76 30.31 6.74
CA ARG A 488 -4.98 31.19 7.90
C ARG A 488 -3.70 31.34 8.71
N ILE A 489 -3.63 32.39 9.52
CA ILE A 489 -2.55 32.55 10.50
C ILE A 489 -2.63 31.36 11.47
N ASP A 490 -1.58 30.55 11.50
CA ASP A 490 -1.47 29.43 12.43
C ASP A 490 -0.89 29.93 13.75
N THR A 491 0.33 30.43 13.67
CA THR A 491 1.05 30.98 14.82
C THR A 491 1.88 32.19 14.39
N VAL A 492 2.01 33.14 15.29
CA VAL A 492 3.01 34.22 15.19
C VAL A 492 3.65 34.37 16.55
N SER A 493 4.98 34.39 16.57
CA SER A 493 5.76 34.44 17.81
C SER A 493 7.05 35.23 17.62
N GLY A 494 7.67 35.61 18.73
CA GLY A 494 8.93 36.36 18.74
C GLY A 494 8.77 37.80 19.22
N CYS A 495 9.83 38.36 19.78
CA CYS A 495 9.84 39.72 20.35
C CYS A 495 8.77 39.99 21.44
N GLY A 496 8.28 38.95 22.12
CA GLY A 496 7.32 39.05 23.23
C GLY A 496 5.99 39.73 22.89
N GLY A 497 5.63 39.79 21.60
CA GLY A 497 4.47 40.52 21.12
C GLY A 497 3.14 39.78 21.23
N SER A 498 2.07 40.45 20.80
CA SER A 498 0.71 39.90 20.75
C SER A 498 0.04 40.18 19.41
N LEU A 499 -0.80 39.24 18.96
CA LEU A 499 -1.57 39.35 17.72
C LEU A 499 -2.96 39.92 18.00
N SER A 500 -3.35 40.96 17.25
CA SER A 500 -4.73 41.46 17.20
C SER A 500 -5.19 41.55 15.75
N GLY A 501 -6.17 40.73 15.37
CA GLY A 501 -6.58 40.57 13.98
C GLY A 501 -5.41 40.08 13.12
N THR A 502 -4.95 40.92 12.20
CA THR A 502 -3.79 40.67 11.34
C THR A 502 -2.54 41.45 11.76
N THR A 503 -2.58 42.22 12.84
CA THR A 503 -1.44 43.05 13.28
C THR A 503 -0.80 42.46 14.52
N TYR A 504 0.50 42.14 14.43
CA TYR A 504 1.34 41.70 15.53
C TYR A 504 2.17 42.87 16.05
N ALA A 505 1.90 43.27 17.30
CA ALA A 505 2.64 44.32 17.99
C ALA A 505 3.65 43.69 18.94
N THR A 506 4.93 44.03 18.83
CA THR A 506 5.97 43.55 19.75
C THR A 506 5.81 44.17 21.13
N ALA A 507 6.36 43.52 22.16
CA ALA A 507 6.65 44.20 23.41
C ALA A 507 7.70 45.32 23.19
N PRO A 508 7.86 46.26 24.14
CA PRO A 508 8.99 47.19 24.17
C PRO A 508 10.32 46.48 23.88
N VAL A 509 11.00 46.89 22.82
CA VAL A 509 12.18 46.19 22.30
C VAL A 509 13.44 46.70 23.00
N THR A 510 14.12 45.84 23.75
CA THR A 510 15.35 46.16 24.50
C THR A 510 16.60 45.48 23.94
N GLU A 511 16.44 44.58 22.96
CA GLU A 511 17.50 43.96 22.17
C GLU A 511 16.99 43.60 20.77
N ALA A 512 17.89 43.27 19.84
CA ALA A 512 17.47 42.84 18.50
C ALA A 512 16.74 41.50 18.58
N CYS A 513 15.63 41.37 17.87
CA CYS A 513 14.79 40.19 17.94
C CYS A 513 14.08 39.93 16.60
N THR A 514 13.50 38.74 16.45
CA THR A 514 12.82 38.31 15.23
C THR A 514 11.38 37.93 15.51
N VAL A 515 10.46 38.41 14.68
CA VAL A 515 9.06 37.97 14.61
C VAL A 515 8.96 36.88 13.54
N THR A 516 8.44 35.71 13.88
CA THR A 516 8.23 34.60 12.94
C THR A 516 6.75 34.30 12.83
N ALA A 517 6.23 34.33 11.60
CA ALA A 517 4.86 33.96 11.27
C ALA A 517 4.79 32.62 10.55
N ARG A 518 3.81 31.80 10.92
CA ARG A 518 3.47 30.55 10.25
C ARG A 518 2.02 30.58 9.82
N PHE A 519 1.77 30.00 8.65
CA PHE A 519 0.45 29.87 8.07
C PHE A 519 0.16 28.39 7.87
N VAL A 520 -1.09 28.01 8.11
CA VAL A 520 -1.58 26.64 7.87
C VAL A 520 -2.68 26.69 6.82
N ALA A 521 -2.68 25.70 5.94
CA ALA A 521 -3.75 25.55 4.96
C ALA A 521 -5.09 25.33 5.69
N ILE A 522 -6.14 25.97 5.20
CA ILE A 522 -7.51 25.70 5.62
C ILE A 522 -7.93 24.42 4.92
N VAL A 523 -7.72 23.28 5.58
CA VAL A 523 -8.27 21.99 5.16
C VAL A 523 -9.72 21.94 5.65
N PRO A 524 -10.73 21.76 4.77
CA PRO A 524 -12.07 21.48 5.23
C PRO A 524 -12.08 20.09 5.88
N GLU A 525 -12.55 20.01 7.13
CA GLU A 525 -12.82 18.74 7.78
C GLU A 525 -13.93 18.02 6.99
N PRO A 526 -13.83 16.69 6.78
CA PRO A 526 -14.90 15.96 6.11
C PRO A 526 -16.16 15.98 6.99
N ASP A 527 -17.26 16.55 6.48
CA ASP A 527 -18.51 16.78 7.17
C ASP A 527 -19.70 16.01 6.58
N HIS A 528 -19.47 15.26 5.50
CA HIS A 528 -20.49 14.46 4.84
C HIS A 528 -20.00 13.03 4.65
N GLU A 529 -20.92 12.07 4.80
CA GLU A 529 -20.63 10.66 4.65
C GLU A 529 -21.43 10.09 3.46
N VAL A 530 -20.78 9.25 2.66
CA VAL A 530 -21.44 8.39 1.69
C VAL A 530 -21.46 7.00 2.28
N ARG A 531 -22.66 6.49 2.58
CA ARG A 531 -22.88 5.11 3.02
C ARG A 531 -23.45 4.34 1.84
N VAL A 532 -22.88 3.19 1.55
CA VAL A 532 -23.41 2.28 0.54
C VAL A 532 -23.77 0.95 1.18
N VAL A 533 -24.97 0.46 0.89
CA VAL A 533 -25.40 -0.90 1.19
C VAL A 533 -25.39 -1.71 -0.11
N VAL A 534 -24.90 -2.95 -0.06
CA VAL A 534 -24.96 -3.89 -1.18
C VAL A 534 -26.19 -4.76 -1.03
N GLU A 535 -27.01 -4.87 -2.07
CA GLU A 535 -28.26 -5.62 -2.06
C GLU A 535 -28.38 -6.53 -3.29
N PRO A 536 -28.55 -7.86 -3.12
CA PRO A 536 -28.55 -8.58 -1.85
C PRO A 536 -27.17 -8.62 -1.20
N ASP A 537 -27.10 -8.87 0.10
CA ASP A 537 -25.82 -9.00 0.81
C ASP A 537 -24.88 -9.98 0.08
N PHE A 538 -23.59 -9.65 0.01
CA PHE A 538 -22.54 -10.46 -0.65
C PHE A 538 -22.67 -10.66 -2.17
N SER A 539 -23.58 -9.95 -2.86
CA SER A 539 -23.73 -10.03 -4.32
C SER A 539 -22.67 -9.25 -5.13
N GLY A 540 -21.88 -8.43 -4.45
CA GLY A 540 -20.85 -7.60 -5.06
C GLY A 540 -20.05 -6.83 -4.02
N VAL A 541 -19.01 -6.14 -4.50
CA VAL A 541 -18.20 -5.22 -3.72
C VAL A 541 -18.34 -3.81 -4.25
N VAL A 542 -18.44 -2.85 -3.34
CA VAL A 542 -18.45 -1.42 -3.66
C VAL A 542 -17.18 -0.76 -3.13
N SER A 543 -16.70 0.23 -3.86
CA SER A 543 -15.64 1.14 -3.42
C SER A 543 -16.05 2.60 -3.67
N GLY A 544 -15.54 3.50 -2.84
CA GLY A 544 -15.79 4.94 -2.93
C GLY A 544 -16.79 5.49 -1.90
N ASP A 545 -17.32 4.66 -1.02
CA ASP A 545 -18.00 5.10 0.20
C ASP A 545 -16.99 5.69 1.21
N GLY A 546 -17.47 6.47 2.18
CA GLY A 546 -16.62 7.09 3.20
C GLY A 546 -16.93 8.55 3.50
N LEU A 547 -15.99 9.24 4.15
CA LEU A 547 -16.12 10.62 4.61
C LEU A 547 -15.50 11.60 3.61
N TYR A 548 -16.24 12.66 3.30
CA TYR A 548 -15.93 13.66 2.29
C TYR A 548 -16.23 15.07 2.81
N ALA A 549 -15.51 16.07 2.30
CA ALA A 549 -15.82 17.47 2.53
C ALA A 549 -16.92 17.94 1.56
N SER A 550 -17.72 18.92 1.99
CA SER A 550 -18.69 19.59 1.11
C SER A 550 -18.05 20.11 -0.18
N GLY A 551 -18.57 19.64 -1.32
CA GLY A 551 -18.12 19.94 -2.68
C GLY A 551 -17.17 18.90 -3.29
N ASP A 552 -16.73 17.88 -2.54
CA ASP A 552 -15.87 16.83 -3.06
C ASP A 552 -16.54 16.02 -4.17
N HIS A 553 -15.72 15.52 -5.11
CA HIS A 553 -16.19 14.67 -6.19
C HIS A 553 -16.04 13.20 -5.80
N VAL A 554 -17.17 12.53 -5.59
CA VAL A 554 -17.24 11.12 -5.21
C VAL A 554 -17.40 10.27 -6.45
N ILE A 555 -16.68 9.15 -6.51
CA ILE A 555 -16.80 8.13 -7.57
C ILE A 555 -17.02 6.79 -6.90
N LEU A 556 -18.25 6.30 -6.95
CA LEU A 556 -18.61 4.95 -6.53
C LEU A 556 -18.36 3.97 -7.66
N LYS A 557 -17.84 2.79 -7.31
CA LYS A 557 -17.67 1.67 -8.25
C LYS A 557 -18.17 0.38 -7.62
N ALA A 558 -19.02 -0.32 -8.36
CA ALA A 558 -19.55 -1.63 -8.02
C ALA A 558 -18.89 -2.69 -8.91
N VAL A 559 -18.51 -3.81 -8.31
CA VAL A 559 -18.05 -5.02 -9.00
C VAL A 559 -18.92 -6.15 -8.50
N ALA A 560 -19.60 -6.85 -9.41
CA ALA A 560 -20.44 -7.98 -9.05
C ALA A 560 -19.58 -9.19 -8.68
N GLU A 561 -20.03 -9.96 -7.70
CA GLU A 561 -19.50 -11.31 -7.46
C GLU A 561 -19.92 -12.25 -8.62
N PRO A 562 -19.24 -13.40 -8.80
CA PRO A 562 -19.67 -14.41 -9.78
C PRO A 562 -21.16 -14.76 -9.64
N CYS A 563 -21.82 -15.02 -10.77
CA CYS A 563 -23.27 -15.26 -10.85
C CYS A 563 -24.18 -14.06 -10.53
N TYR A 564 -23.62 -12.86 -10.38
CA TYR A 564 -24.37 -11.61 -10.28
C TYR A 564 -23.96 -10.65 -11.37
N ARG A 565 -24.86 -9.71 -11.66
CA ARG A 565 -24.55 -8.49 -12.41
C ARG A 565 -25.06 -7.27 -11.68
N PHE A 566 -24.38 -6.15 -11.87
CA PHE A 566 -24.82 -4.86 -11.34
C PHE A 566 -26.05 -4.37 -12.10
N GLU A 567 -27.09 -3.95 -11.38
CA GLU A 567 -28.35 -3.48 -11.95
C GLU A 567 -28.48 -1.95 -11.85
N ALA A 568 -28.30 -1.39 -10.66
CA ALA A 568 -28.49 0.04 -10.42
C ALA A 568 -27.91 0.55 -9.09
N TRP A 569 -27.60 1.85 -9.06
CA TRP A 569 -27.48 2.63 -7.84
C TRP A 569 -28.86 3.18 -7.47
N GLU A 570 -29.31 2.96 -6.25
CA GLU A 570 -30.56 3.50 -5.72
C GLU A 570 -30.32 4.40 -4.50
N GLU A 571 -31.23 5.35 -4.27
CA GLU A 571 -31.35 6.11 -3.03
C GLU A 571 -32.83 6.29 -2.73
N ASP A 572 -33.27 5.97 -1.51
CA ASP A 572 -34.68 5.99 -1.10
C ASP A 572 -35.61 5.20 -2.05
N GLY A 573 -35.12 4.08 -2.59
CA GLY A 573 -35.85 3.20 -3.53
C GLY A 573 -36.00 3.77 -4.94
N ARG A 574 -35.29 4.86 -5.27
CA ARG A 574 -35.26 5.45 -6.61
C ARG A 574 -33.93 5.14 -7.30
N VAL A 575 -34.01 4.58 -8.50
CA VAL A 575 -32.85 4.41 -9.39
C VAL A 575 -32.24 5.76 -9.77
N LEU A 576 -30.95 5.89 -9.51
CA LEU A 576 -30.10 7.02 -9.84
C LEU A 576 -29.32 6.78 -11.14
N ASP A 577 -28.70 5.61 -11.27
CA ASP A 577 -27.82 5.26 -12.38
C ASP A 577 -27.76 3.74 -12.58
N HIS A 578 -27.67 3.27 -13.83
CA HIS A 578 -27.54 1.84 -14.19
C HIS A 578 -26.08 1.43 -14.48
N GLY A 579 -25.16 2.38 -14.54
CA GLY A 579 -23.74 2.11 -14.71
C GLY A 579 -23.10 1.65 -13.40
N SER A 580 -22.22 0.66 -13.47
CA SER A 580 -21.46 0.18 -12.31
C SER A 580 -20.47 1.22 -11.75
N THR A 581 -20.34 2.39 -12.37
CA THR A 581 -19.63 3.56 -11.85
C THR A 581 -20.58 4.75 -11.78
N TYR A 582 -20.71 5.37 -10.61
CA TYR A 582 -21.54 6.54 -10.40
C TYR A 582 -20.75 7.67 -9.76
N ALA A 583 -20.76 8.85 -10.39
CA ALA A 583 -19.98 9.99 -9.97
C ALA A 583 -20.88 11.21 -9.68
N PHE A 584 -20.66 11.87 -8.53
CA PHE A 584 -21.43 13.04 -8.12
C PHE A 584 -20.59 13.98 -7.24
N SER A 585 -21.07 15.20 -7.03
CA SER A 585 -20.48 16.12 -6.03
C SER A 585 -21.34 16.07 -4.76
N ILE A 586 -20.71 15.95 -3.60
CA ILE A 586 -21.42 15.79 -2.33
C ILE A 586 -21.59 17.12 -1.60
N TYR A 587 -22.79 17.41 -1.11
CA TYR A 587 -23.08 18.61 -0.29
C TYR A 587 -23.85 18.28 0.99
N GLU A 588 -24.17 17.01 1.20
CA GLU A 588 -24.84 16.45 2.36
C GLU A 588 -24.57 14.93 2.43
N THR A 589 -24.75 14.32 3.61
CA THR A 589 -24.62 12.87 3.79
C THR A 589 -25.65 12.11 2.95
N ARG A 590 -25.23 11.02 2.31
CA ARG A 590 -26.07 10.20 1.42
C ARG A 590 -26.01 8.72 1.77
N ASN A 591 -27.15 8.04 1.65
CA ASN A 591 -27.29 6.59 1.84
C ASN A 591 -27.75 5.97 0.53
N LEU A 592 -26.86 5.25 -0.13
CA LEU A 592 -27.14 4.61 -1.41
C LEU A 592 -27.20 3.08 -1.25
N THR A 593 -27.89 2.45 -2.18
CA THR A 593 -27.90 1.00 -2.34
C THR A 593 -27.29 0.65 -3.69
N ALA A 594 -26.31 -0.25 -3.71
CA ALA A 594 -25.84 -0.91 -4.92
C ALA A 594 -26.65 -2.18 -5.12
N VAL A 595 -27.52 -2.18 -6.12
CA VAL A 595 -28.43 -3.29 -6.43
C VAL A 595 -27.76 -4.20 -7.46
N PHE A 596 -27.68 -5.48 -7.11
CA PHE A 596 -27.23 -6.55 -7.99
C PHE A 596 -28.38 -7.54 -8.20
N VAL A 597 -28.37 -8.18 -9.35
CA VAL A 597 -29.33 -9.24 -9.70
C VAL A 597 -28.59 -10.49 -10.13
N PRO A 598 -29.10 -11.70 -9.84
CA PRO A 598 -28.52 -12.94 -10.33
C PRO A 598 -28.39 -12.95 -11.86
N ASP A 599 -27.24 -13.39 -12.36
CA ASP A 599 -26.93 -13.54 -13.79
C ASP A 599 -26.82 -15.04 -14.11
N LEU A 600 -28.00 -15.67 -14.29
CA LEU A 600 -28.14 -17.12 -14.47
C LEU A 600 -27.98 -17.55 -15.94
N ALA A 601 -27.49 -18.77 -16.16
CA ALA A 601 -27.35 -19.36 -17.48
C ALA A 601 -28.72 -19.80 -18.06
N ALA A 602 -29.40 -18.88 -18.77
CA ALA A 602 -30.60 -19.02 -19.63
C ALA A 602 -31.96 -18.53 -19.06
N ASP A 603 -32.68 -17.78 -19.92
CA ASP A 603 -34.13 -17.48 -20.04
C ASP A 603 -35.03 -17.36 -18.79
N PHE A 604 -34.49 -17.16 -17.60
CA PHE A 604 -35.26 -16.86 -16.39
C PHE A 604 -35.44 -15.33 -16.23
N GLU A 605 -36.65 -14.81 -16.44
CA GLU A 605 -37.02 -13.51 -15.90
C GLU A 605 -37.16 -13.67 -14.38
N PHE A 606 -36.10 -13.34 -13.65
CA PHE A 606 -36.13 -13.32 -12.20
C PHE A 606 -37.12 -12.24 -11.71
N SER A 607 -38.22 -12.66 -11.09
CA SER A 607 -39.24 -11.75 -10.53
C SER A 607 -38.76 -11.01 -9.28
N GLY A 608 -37.66 -11.46 -8.67
CA GLY A 608 -37.21 -10.97 -7.38
C GLY A 608 -37.99 -11.50 -6.18
N ASP A 609 -38.96 -12.40 -6.39
CA ASP A 609 -39.87 -12.97 -5.38
C ASP A 609 -39.74 -14.50 -5.44
N GLY A 610 -38.75 -15.03 -4.74
CA GLY A 610 -38.34 -16.43 -4.79
C GLY A 610 -39.15 -17.34 -3.89
N ASN A 611 -39.85 -16.79 -2.88
CA ASN A 611 -40.77 -17.56 -2.03
C ASN A 611 -42.22 -17.52 -2.56
N GLY A 612 -42.51 -16.63 -3.52
CA GLY A 612 -43.77 -16.55 -4.26
C GLY A 612 -44.91 -15.92 -3.47
N ASP A 613 -44.60 -15.08 -2.48
CA ASP A 613 -45.61 -14.43 -1.64
C ASP A 613 -46.15 -13.11 -2.21
N GLY A 614 -45.59 -12.65 -3.34
CA GLY A 614 -45.95 -11.44 -4.06
C GLY A 614 -45.18 -10.19 -3.64
N ILE A 615 -44.27 -10.30 -2.67
CA ILE A 615 -43.34 -9.25 -2.27
C ILE A 615 -41.95 -9.64 -2.79
N PRO A 616 -41.21 -8.73 -3.45
CA PRO A 616 -39.83 -9.01 -3.80
C PRO A 616 -38.99 -9.28 -2.54
N ASP A 617 -38.22 -10.38 -2.54
CA ASP A 617 -37.40 -10.86 -1.42
C ASP A 617 -36.48 -9.77 -0.87
N ARG A 618 -35.92 -8.91 -1.75
CA ARG A 618 -35.08 -7.75 -1.36
C ARG A 618 -35.79 -6.74 -0.43
N LEU A 619 -37.12 -6.80 -0.34
CA LEU A 619 -37.93 -5.95 0.55
C LEU A 619 -38.28 -6.67 1.87
N GLN A 620 -37.75 -7.87 2.07
CA GLN A 620 -38.05 -8.73 3.21
C GLN A 620 -36.75 -9.13 3.90
N GLU A 621 -36.51 -8.59 5.10
CA GLU A 621 -35.28 -8.87 5.85
C GLU A 621 -35.11 -10.35 6.26
N ASN A 622 -36.19 -11.13 6.19
CA ASN A 622 -36.25 -12.54 6.54
C ASN A 622 -36.25 -13.47 5.31
N VAL A 623 -36.10 -12.95 4.08
CA VAL A 623 -36.08 -13.75 2.84
C VAL A 623 -34.83 -13.43 2.03
N VAL A 624 -34.09 -14.46 1.62
CA VAL A 624 -32.87 -14.32 0.82
C VAL A 624 -32.92 -15.29 -0.36
N SER A 625 -32.87 -14.75 -1.57
CA SER A 625 -32.69 -15.51 -2.80
C SER A 625 -31.28 -15.32 -3.33
N LEU A 626 -30.57 -16.41 -3.61
CA LEU A 626 -29.21 -16.37 -4.13
C LEU A 626 -28.96 -17.47 -5.18
N PRO A 627 -28.09 -17.22 -6.17
CA PRO A 627 -27.69 -18.22 -7.15
C PRO A 627 -26.80 -19.28 -6.49
N THR A 628 -26.85 -20.50 -7.00
CA THR A 628 -25.92 -21.57 -6.63
C THR A 628 -24.59 -21.41 -7.36
N TYR A 629 -23.54 -22.02 -6.83
CA TYR A 629 -22.26 -22.12 -7.53
C TYR A 629 -22.46 -22.82 -8.90
N GLY A 630 -21.90 -22.23 -9.96
CA GLY A 630 -22.18 -22.62 -11.35
C GLY A 630 -23.25 -21.77 -12.06
N CYS A 631 -23.99 -20.92 -11.33
CA CYS A 631 -24.99 -19.99 -11.86
C CYS A 631 -26.18 -20.68 -12.57
N ASP A 632 -26.44 -21.95 -12.25
CA ASP A 632 -27.46 -22.78 -12.91
C ASP A 632 -28.84 -22.69 -12.21
N TYR A 633 -28.87 -22.41 -10.91
CA TYR A 633 -30.10 -22.43 -10.11
C TYR A 633 -30.18 -21.25 -9.14
N LEU A 634 -31.41 -20.93 -8.74
CA LEU A 634 -31.71 -20.01 -7.64
C LEU A 634 -32.29 -20.79 -6.46
N VAL A 635 -31.86 -20.42 -5.26
CA VAL A 635 -32.34 -21.01 -4.01
C VAL A 635 -32.87 -19.89 -3.12
N THR A 636 -34.04 -20.11 -2.51
CA THR A 636 -34.66 -19.13 -1.61
C THR A 636 -34.68 -19.65 -0.18
N PHE A 637 -34.18 -18.85 0.75
CA PHE A 637 -34.28 -19.08 2.19
C PHE A 637 -35.28 -18.11 2.80
N GLU A 638 -36.10 -18.60 3.72
CA GLU A 638 -37.13 -17.82 4.40
C GLU A 638 -37.14 -18.17 5.89
N SER A 639 -36.89 -17.18 6.74
CA SER A 639 -37.02 -17.27 8.19
C SER A 639 -38.30 -16.59 8.68
N PRO A 640 -38.72 -16.75 9.94
CA PRO A 640 -39.94 -16.12 10.45
C PRO A 640 -39.85 -14.59 10.44
N GLU A 641 -40.99 -13.92 10.24
CA GLU A 641 -41.07 -12.45 10.31
C GLU A 641 -40.48 -11.90 11.62
N GLY A 642 -39.78 -10.77 11.52
CA GLY A 642 -39.09 -10.13 12.65
C GLY A 642 -37.68 -10.68 12.92
N THR A 643 -37.24 -11.69 12.19
CA THR A 643 -35.83 -12.10 12.12
C THR A 643 -35.13 -11.43 10.94
N ARG A 644 -33.79 -11.37 11.00
CA ARG A 644 -32.96 -10.91 9.88
C ARG A 644 -32.08 -12.04 9.40
N LEU A 645 -32.20 -12.39 8.13
CA LEU A 645 -31.50 -13.51 7.51
C LEU A 645 -30.43 -12.99 6.55
N ARG A 646 -29.23 -13.56 6.63
CA ARG A 646 -28.15 -13.36 5.66
C ARG A 646 -27.64 -14.73 5.21
N VAL A 647 -27.51 -14.93 3.91
CA VAL A 647 -27.04 -16.20 3.35
C VAL A 647 -26.04 -15.90 2.24
N ARG A 648 -24.95 -16.66 2.19
CA ARG A 648 -24.02 -16.68 1.05
C ARG A 648 -23.68 -18.11 0.67
N ALA A 649 -23.31 -18.33 -0.59
CA ALA A 649 -22.67 -19.57 -0.99
C ALA A 649 -21.34 -19.73 -0.23
N ALA A 650 -20.99 -20.96 0.11
CA ALA A 650 -19.77 -21.30 0.84
C ALA A 650 -19.02 -22.42 0.14
N ASP A 651 -17.70 -22.26 0.05
CA ASP A 651 -16.82 -23.34 -0.38
C ASP A 651 -16.93 -24.52 0.57
N ASN A 652 -16.74 -25.73 0.04
CA ASN A 652 -16.60 -26.92 0.86
C ASN A 652 -15.30 -26.84 1.68
N PRO A 653 -15.36 -26.72 3.02
CA PRO A 653 -14.17 -26.48 3.85
C PRO A 653 -13.30 -27.72 4.06
N ALA A 654 -13.86 -28.92 3.87
CA ALA A 654 -13.15 -30.19 4.05
C ALA A 654 -13.68 -31.25 3.05
N PRO A 655 -13.38 -31.09 1.75
CA PRO A 655 -13.90 -31.98 0.71
C PRO A 655 -13.37 -33.40 0.84
N GLU A 656 -12.13 -33.58 1.31
CA GLU A 656 -11.52 -34.89 1.58
C GLU A 656 -12.21 -35.67 2.71
N ASP A 657 -12.83 -34.98 3.66
CA ASP A 657 -13.47 -35.56 4.84
C ASP A 657 -14.97 -35.80 4.63
N MET A 658 -15.49 -35.50 3.44
CA MET A 658 -16.91 -35.67 3.14
C MET A 658 -17.33 -37.14 3.32
N PRO A 659 -18.42 -37.44 4.07
CA PRO A 659 -18.87 -38.80 4.28
C PRO A 659 -19.16 -39.52 2.95
N ARG A 660 -18.69 -40.77 2.84
CA ARG A 660 -18.91 -41.57 1.62
C ARG A 660 -20.41 -41.76 1.35
N GLY A 661 -20.78 -41.67 0.07
CA GLY A 661 -22.18 -41.81 -0.37
C GLY A 661 -23.03 -40.54 -0.19
N ARG A 662 -22.39 -39.41 0.11
CA ARG A 662 -23.03 -38.09 0.15
C ARG A 662 -22.59 -37.23 -1.02
N SER A 663 -23.50 -36.40 -1.52
CA SER A 663 -23.17 -35.30 -2.44
C SER A 663 -24.04 -34.08 -2.14
N LEU A 664 -23.51 -32.90 -2.44
CA LEU A 664 -24.16 -31.62 -2.22
C LEU A 664 -24.52 -31.01 -3.59
N PRO A 665 -25.70 -31.33 -4.16
CA PRO A 665 -26.07 -30.87 -5.52
C PRO A 665 -26.18 -29.34 -5.65
N LEU A 666 -26.34 -28.61 -4.54
CA LEU A 666 -26.38 -27.15 -4.49
C LEU A 666 -25.25 -26.57 -3.65
N GLU A 667 -24.25 -27.38 -3.33
CA GLU A 667 -23.10 -27.02 -2.48
C GLU A 667 -23.50 -26.62 -1.06
N LEU A 668 -22.70 -25.77 -0.42
CA LEU A 668 -22.92 -25.29 0.94
C LEU A 668 -23.34 -23.83 0.95
N PHE A 669 -24.09 -23.49 1.99
CA PHE A 669 -24.50 -22.15 2.32
C PHE A 669 -23.99 -21.82 3.72
N ASP A 670 -23.40 -20.63 3.85
CA ASP A 670 -23.09 -20.02 5.12
C ASP A 670 -24.22 -19.05 5.46
N LEU A 671 -25.03 -19.43 6.45
CA LEU A 671 -26.21 -18.70 6.88
C LEU A 671 -25.96 -18.05 8.23
N THR A 672 -26.46 -16.83 8.40
CA THR A 672 -26.52 -16.09 9.65
C THR A 672 -27.95 -15.62 9.88
N LEU A 673 -28.53 -15.95 11.03
CA LEU A 673 -29.88 -15.57 11.42
C LEU A 673 -29.84 -14.77 12.74
N GLU A 674 -30.37 -13.55 12.71
CA GLU A 674 -30.42 -12.61 13.84
C GLU A 674 -31.86 -12.38 14.31
N GLY A 675 -32.02 -11.88 15.55
CA GLY A 675 -33.33 -11.53 16.11
C GLY A 675 -34.09 -12.73 16.69
N VAL A 676 -33.38 -13.79 17.07
CA VAL A 676 -33.95 -15.04 17.57
C VAL A 676 -34.07 -15.04 19.10
N GLU A 677 -35.21 -15.49 19.63
CA GLU A 677 -35.37 -15.72 21.07
C GLU A 677 -34.52 -16.94 21.53
N PRO A 678 -33.65 -16.80 22.56
CA PRO A 678 -32.83 -17.91 23.05
C PRO A 678 -33.66 -19.12 23.51
N GLY A 679 -33.28 -20.32 23.06
CA GLY A 679 -33.86 -21.60 23.50
C GLY A 679 -35.17 -22.03 22.80
N ALA A 680 -35.72 -21.22 21.90
CA ALA A 680 -36.86 -21.62 21.06
C ALA A 680 -36.39 -22.17 19.69
N PRO A 681 -37.00 -23.26 19.16
CA PRO A 681 -36.75 -23.69 17.79
C PRO A 681 -37.25 -22.67 16.78
N VAL A 682 -36.38 -22.24 15.87
CA VAL A 682 -36.69 -21.35 14.76
C VAL A 682 -36.66 -22.14 13.45
N PRO A 683 -37.80 -22.24 12.74
CA PRO A 683 -37.84 -22.90 11.44
C PRO A 683 -37.35 -21.96 10.35
N LEU A 684 -36.35 -22.40 9.58
CA LEU A 684 -35.89 -21.78 8.34
C LEU A 684 -36.36 -22.65 7.18
N GLN A 685 -37.13 -22.08 6.26
CA GLN A 685 -37.57 -22.75 5.05
C GLN A 685 -36.55 -22.53 3.93
N LEU A 686 -36.30 -23.60 3.20
CA LEU A 686 -35.42 -23.63 2.05
C LEU A 686 -36.20 -24.16 0.85
N HIS A 687 -36.44 -23.27 -0.11
CA HIS A 687 -37.15 -23.55 -1.35
C HIS A 687 -36.14 -24.02 -2.41
N LEU A 688 -36.19 -25.31 -2.74
CA LEU A 688 -35.26 -25.93 -3.70
C LEU A 688 -35.76 -25.79 -5.14
N PRO A 689 -34.85 -25.70 -6.13
CA PRO A 689 -35.18 -25.74 -7.55
C PRO A 689 -35.98 -27.00 -7.94
N GLU A 690 -36.76 -26.92 -9.01
CA GLU A 690 -37.63 -28.02 -9.45
C GLU A 690 -36.83 -29.29 -9.82
N GLU A 691 -35.62 -29.11 -10.35
CA GLU A 691 -34.71 -30.15 -10.82
C GLU A 691 -33.92 -30.83 -9.70
N VAL A 692 -33.92 -30.25 -8.49
CA VAL A 692 -33.08 -30.72 -7.38
C VAL A 692 -33.91 -31.54 -6.39
N GLN A 693 -33.48 -32.78 -6.16
CA GLN A 693 -34.02 -33.63 -5.10
C GLN A 693 -32.98 -33.76 -3.98
N ALA A 694 -33.35 -33.43 -2.75
CA ALA A 694 -32.51 -33.63 -1.57
C ALA A 694 -33.16 -34.65 -0.63
N HIS A 695 -32.34 -35.45 0.06
CA HIS A 695 -32.81 -36.47 1.01
C HIS A 695 -32.45 -36.13 2.47
N GLY A 696 -31.63 -35.12 2.69
CA GLY A 696 -31.26 -34.61 4.01
C GLY A 696 -30.48 -33.30 3.89
N TYR A 697 -29.91 -32.85 5.01
CA TYR A 697 -29.06 -31.66 5.09
C TYR A 697 -27.76 -32.03 5.82
N LEU A 698 -26.63 -31.67 5.24
CA LEU A 698 -25.31 -31.88 5.84
C LEU A 698 -24.78 -30.58 6.41
N VAL A 699 -24.14 -30.66 7.56
CA VAL A 699 -23.50 -29.52 8.21
C VAL A 699 -22.03 -29.85 8.44
N TYR A 700 -21.17 -28.85 8.21
CA TYR A 700 -19.78 -28.88 8.64
C TYR A 700 -19.63 -27.98 9.86
N GLY A 701 -19.30 -28.58 11.01
CA GLY A 701 -19.20 -27.84 12.26
C GLY A 701 -18.90 -28.72 13.46
N ARG A 702 -19.05 -28.16 14.66
CA ARG A 702 -18.79 -28.84 15.93
C ARG A 702 -20.08 -29.43 16.50
N THR A 703 -19.95 -30.56 17.20
CA THR A 703 -21.04 -31.20 17.94
C THR A 703 -20.61 -31.33 19.42
N PRO A 704 -21.54 -31.56 20.37
CA PRO A 704 -21.15 -31.69 21.77
C PRO A 704 -20.32 -32.95 22.01
N GLU A 705 -20.51 -34.00 21.19
CA GLU A 705 -19.72 -35.23 21.26
C GLU A 705 -18.36 -35.11 20.56
N ASN A 706 -18.24 -34.20 19.58
CA ASN A 706 -16.99 -33.93 18.88
C ASN A 706 -16.75 -32.40 18.73
N PRO A 707 -15.88 -31.83 19.59
CA PRO A 707 -15.60 -30.41 19.61
C PRO A 707 -14.70 -29.93 18.46
N GLU A 708 -14.16 -30.84 17.64
CA GLU A 708 -13.48 -30.50 16.39
C GLU A 708 -14.50 -30.36 15.25
N GLU A 709 -14.18 -29.55 14.25
CA GLU A 709 -15.03 -29.38 13.08
C GLU A 709 -15.05 -30.66 12.23
N HIS A 710 -16.25 -31.13 11.91
CA HIS A 710 -16.45 -32.36 11.14
C HIS A 710 -17.81 -32.32 10.44
N TRP A 711 -17.98 -33.25 9.51
CA TRP A 711 -19.25 -33.48 8.84
C TRP A 711 -20.22 -34.30 9.70
N TYR A 712 -21.48 -33.86 9.75
CA TYR A 712 -22.55 -34.65 10.34
C TYR A 712 -23.89 -34.41 9.64
N ASP A 713 -24.79 -35.38 9.77
CA ASP A 713 -26.16 -35.27 9.26
C ASP A 713 -27.02 -34.43 10.21
N PHE A 714 -27.64 -33.39 9.68
CA PHE A 714 -28.56 -32.55 10.44
C PHE A 714 -29.97 -33.15 10.41
N ASN A 715 -30.13 -34.35 10.96
CA ASN A 715 -31.41 -35.06 10.98
C ASN A 715 -32.35 -34.51 12.06
N HIS A 716 -33.64 -34.36 11.73
CA HIS A 716 -34.63 -33.87 12.69
C HIS A 716 -34.91 -34.85 13.83
N ASP A 717 -34.64 -34.44 15.07
CA ASP A 717 -34.82 -35.24 16.29
C ASP A 717 -36.15 -35.00 17.02
N GLY A 718 -36.99 -34.12 16.47
CA GLY A 718 -38.22 -33.63 17.10
C GLY A 718 -38.14 -32.18 17.58
N ARG A 719 -36.94 -31.59 17.58
CA ARG A 719 -36.69 -30.23 18.07
C ARG A 719 -35.63 -29.47 17.27
N LEU A 720 -34.54 -30.13 16.89
CA LEU A 720 -33.46 -29.62 16.05
C LEU A 720 -33.34 -30.51 14.81
N GLY A 721 -32.94 -29.94 13.68
CA GLY A 721 -32.57 -30.67 12.48
C GLY A 721 -33.45 -30.38 11.26
N ALA A 722 -33.12 -31.00 10.14
CA ALA A 722 -33.78 -30.80 8.86
C ALA A 722 -34.89 -31.82 8.62
N THR A 723 -36.02 -31.34 8.10
CA THR A 723 -37.06 -32.17 7.49
C THR A 723 -37.20 -31.80 6.02
N VAL A 724 -37.55 -32.79 5.19
CA VAL A 724 -37.74 -32.59 3.74
C VAL A 724 -39.17 -32.96 3.36
N SER A 725 -39.85 -32.06 2.66
CA SER A 725 -41.22 -32.23 2.16
C SER A 725 -41.31 -31.76 0.71
N GLY A 726 -41.09 -32.68 -0.24
CA GLY A 726 -41.05 -32.33 -1.66
C GLY A 726 -39.86 -31.41 -1.97
N ARG A 727 -40.14 -30.21 -2.48
CA ARG A 727 -39.13 -29.18 -2.79
C ARG A 727 -38.83 -28.22 -1.64
N MET A 728 -39.58 -28.33 -0.54
CA MET A 728 -39.35 -27.52 0.64
C MET A 728 -38.55 -28.34 1.65
N MET A 729 -37.45 -27.76 2.14
CA MET A 729 -36.74 -28.26 3.30
C MET A 729 -36.95 -27.28 4.46
N THR A 730 -37.18 -27.80 5.65
CA THR A 730 -37.32 -26.99 6.87
C THR A 730 -36.20 -27.33 7.83
N LEU A 731 -35.33 -26.36 8.10
CA LEU A 731 -34.24 -26.47 9.06
C LEU A 731 -34.73 -25.92 10.40
N HIS A 732 -34.75 -26.75 11.44
CA HIS A 732 -35.07 -26.30 12.79
C HIS A 732 -33.77 -26.04 13.53
N PHE A 733 -33.48 -24.76 13.80
CA PHE A 733 -32.35 -24.35 14.62
C PHE A 733 -32.82 -23.96 16.02
N VAL A 734 -31.97 -24.14 17.03
CA VAL A 734 -32.27 -23.66 18.39
C VAL A 734 -31.08 -22.85 18.85
N ALA A 735 -31.27 -21.55 19.11
CA ALA A 735 -30.23 -20.72 19.67
C ALA A 735 -29.80 -21.27 21.04
N SER A 736 -28.50 -21.53 21.22
CA SER A 736 -27.81 -22.06 22.42
C SER A 736 -27.79 -23.57 22.61
N GLU A 737 -28.17 -24.37 21.61
CA GLU A 737 -28.00 -25.83 21.60
C GLU A 737 -27.43 -26.32 20.28
N THR A 738 -26.56 -27.33 20.38
CA THR A 738 -25.60 -27.72 19.35
C THR A 738 -26.21 -28.08 18.01
N GLY A 739 -25.58 -27.55 16.94
CA GLY A 739 -26.05 -27.57 15.55
C GLY A 739 -25.81 -26.22 14.84
N ASP A 740 -25.31 -25.24 15.59
CA ASP A 740 -25.37 -23.79 15.36
C ASP A 740 -23.99 -23.10 15.40
N GLY A 741 -22.89 -23.86 15.29
CA GLY A 741 -21.56 -23.26 15.22
C GLY A 741 -21.25 -22.30 16.39
N MET A 742 -21.66 -22.63 17.63
CA MET A 742 -21.50 -21.81 18.84
C MET A 742 -22.02 -20.35 18.74
N PRO A 743 -23.28 -20.09 19.13
CA PRO A 743 -23.78 -18.72 19.28
C PRO A 743 -23.10 -18.06 20.48
N ASP A 744 -22.73 -16.79 20.31
CA ASP A 744 -22.44 -15.94 21.45
C ASP A 744 -23.76 -15.52 22.16
N ALA A 745 -23.63 -14.81 23.27
CA ALA A 745 -24.76 -14.42 24.12
C ALA A 745 -25.79 -13.47 23.43
N ALA A 746 -25.67 -13.18 22.13
CA ALA A 746 -26.48 -12.22 21.40
C ALA A 746 -27.64 -12.81 20.56
N GLY A 747 -27.81 -14.14 20.50
CA GLY A 747 -28.96 -14.75 19.79
C GLY A 747 -28.80 -14.81 18.27
N VAL A 748 -27.58 -15.03 17.78
CA VAL A 748 -27.24 -15.20 16.36
C VAL A 748 -26.98 -16.68 16.06
N ILE A 749 -27.61 -17.24 15.04
CA ILE A 749 -27.36 -18.61 14.59
C ILE A 749 -26.50 -18.56 13.33
N ALA A 750 -25.35 -19.25 13.34
CA ALA A 750 -24.48 -19.39 12.17
C ALA A 750 -24.34 -20.87 11.78
N ASN A 751 -24.48 -21.20 10.48
CA ASN A 751 -24.38 -22.59 10.02
C ASN A 751 -23.79 -22.66 8.61
N ILE A 752 -22.80 -23.54 8.43
CA ILE A 752 -22.28 -23.91 7.12
C ILE A 752 -22.83 -25.29 6.79
N GLY A 753 -23.77 -25.36 5.85
CA GLY A 753 -24.46 -26.59 5.51
C GLY A 753 -25.15 -26.55 4.15
N GLY A 754 -25.62 -27.69 3.67
CA GLY A 754 -26.25 -27.76 2.36
C GLY A 754 -27.19 -28.96 2.20
N PRO A 755 -28.19 -28.84 1.29
CA PRO A 755 -29.03 -29.96 0.89
C PRO A 755 -28.17 -31.10 0.34
N ALA A 756 -28.37 -32.31 0.86
CA ALA A 756 -27.56 -33.46 0.53
C ALA A 756 -28.39 -34.57 -0.15
N LEU A 757 -27.77 -35.19 -1.16
CA LEU A 757 -28.17 -36.48 -1.67
C LEU A 757 -27.50 -37.58 -0.83
N ILE A 758 -28.27 -38.60 -0.49
CA ILE A 758 -27.83 -39.73 0.32
C ILE A 758 -28.03 -40.98 -0.54
N SER A 759 -26.94 -41.55 -1.06
CA SER A 759 -27.04 -42.80 -1.81
C SER A 759 -27.08 -43.97 -0.82
N GLU A 760 -28.17 -44.74 -0.79
CA GLU A 760 -28.19 -46.02 -0.09
C GLU A 760 -27.32 -47.05 -0.84
N ALA A 761 -26.04 -47.15 -0.48
CA ALA A 761 -25.18 -48.28 -0.87
C ALA A 761 -24.92 -49.16 0.36
N PRO A 762 -25.12 -50.49 0.28
CA PRO A 762 -24.98 -51.37 1.44
C PRO A 762 -23.50 -51.53 1.82
N ASP A 763 -23.21 -51.30 3.11
CA ASP A 763 -21.90 -51.45 3.75
C ASP A 763 -21.32 -52.86 3.54
N GLN A 764 -20.32 -52.97 2.67
CA GLN A 764 -19.50 -54.17 2.49
C GLN A 764 -18.17 -53.96 3.22
N ASN A 765 -18.17 -54.02 4.55
CA ASN A 765 -16.99 -54.31 5.38
C ASN A 765 -17.38 -54.58 6.85
N ALA A 766 -17.91 -55.78 7.10
CA ALA A 766 -17.90 -56.39 8.43
C ALA A 766 -17.34 -57.82 8.32
N GLU A 767 -16.01 -57.96 8.31
CA GLU A 767 -15.38 -59.27 8.50
C GLU A 767 -15.21 -59.57 10.00
N LYS A 768 -15.91 -60.59 10.50
CA LYS A 768 -15.33 -61.87 10.97
C LYS A 768 -16.35 -62.71 11.73
N GLY A 769 -16.62 -63.93 11.23
CA GLY A 769 -17.05 -65.03 12.09
C GLY A 769 -17.93 -66.09 11.43
N SER A 770 -17.31 -67.21 11.07
CA SER A 770 -17.89 -68.56 11.03
C SER A 770 -18.64 -69.05 9.78
N SER A 771 -18.00 -70.04 9.16
CA SER A 771 -18.53 -71.31 8.64
C SER A 771 -19.45 -71.35 7.41
N SER A 772 -18.86 -71.89 6.34
CA SER A 772 -19.37 -73.06 5.58
C SER A 772 -20.75 -72.97 4.93
N GLY A 773 -20.80 -72.85 3.60
CA GLY A 773 -22.06 -73.09 2.85
C GLY A 773 -21.93 -72.90 1.35
N CYS A 774 -21.95 -74.01 0.61
CA CYS A 774 -21.71 -74.13 -0.81
C CYS A 774 -22.89 -73.70 -1.73
N PHE A 775 -22.58 -73.46 -3.02
CA PHE A 775 -23.38 -73.60 -4.26
C PHE A 775 -24.03 -72.39 -5.02
N ILE A 776 -23.36 -72.05 -6.14
CA ILE A 776 -23.77 -71.83 -7.56
C ILE A 776 -24.84 -70.78 -7.97
N GLY A 777 -24.47 -69.92 -8.94
CA GLY A 777 -25.41 -69.40 -9.95
C GLY A 777 -24.99 -68.19 -10.80
N THR A 778 -24.14 -68.41 -11.81
CA THR A 778 -24.12 -67.79 -13.17
C THR A 778 -24.02 -66.26 -13.41
N LEU A 779 -22.91 -65.90 -14.08
CA LEU A 779 -22.67 -64.86 -15.13
C LEU A 779 -23.89 -64.63 -16.06
N ASP A 780 -24.18 -63.52 -16.76
CA ASP A 780 -23.47 -62.39 -17.42
C ASP A 780 -24.63 -61.48 -18.00
N PRO A 781 -24.48 -60.46 -18.89
CA PRO A 781 -23.35 -59.59 -19.26
C PRO A 781 -23.71 -58.08 -19.36
N PHE A 782 -22.69 -57.24 -19.47
CA PHE A 782 -22.54 -56.07 -20.39
C PHE A 782 -21.70 -54.95 -19.76
N ARG A 783 -20.38 -55.16 -19.78
CA ARG A 783 -19.38 -54.10 -19.79
C ARG A 783 -18.69 -54.08 -21.15
N GLN A 784 -19.04 -53.09 -21.95
CA GLN A 784 -18.27 -52.51 -23.05
C GLN A 784 -18.99 -51.17 -23.30
N MET A 785 -18.35 -50.01 -23.31
CA MET A 785 -17.24 -49.68 -24.19
C MET A 785 -16.65 -48.29 -23.84
N PHE A 786 -15.33 -48.20 -24.00
CA PHE A 786 -14.46 -47.03 -24.27
C PHE A 786 -14.20 -45.95 -23.21
N ARG A 787 -12.94 -45.97 -22.74
CA ARG A 787 -12.10 -44.77 -22.60
C ARG A 787 -11.84 -44.18 -23.99
N GLU A 788 -11.87 -42.86 -24.11
CA GLU A 788 -10.66 -42.05 -24.31
C GLU A 788 -10.86 -40.70 -23.63
#